data_AF-A0A266Q5P3-F1
#
_entry.id   AF-A0A266Q5P3-F1
#
_cell.length_a   1.000
_cell.length_b   1.000
_cell.length_c   1.000
_cell.angle_alpha   90.00
_cell.angle_beta   90.00
_cell.angle_gamma   90.00
#
_symmetry.space_group_name_H-M   'P 1'
#
loop_
_entity.id
_entity.type
_entity.pdbx_description
1 polymer ?
#
loop_
_entity_poly.entity_id
_entity_poly.type
_entity_poly.pdbx_seq_one_letter_code
_entity_poly.pdbx_strand_id
1 'polypeptide(L)'
;MLFALATFTSVTAVAQIININPVSVTGSTNLQPASYAIDNIGSTRWESNHGVSPSSLTLDLGQAYALNQVVILWEAANAESYTVLGSNNNSTWTQLSSRTGGAFGDRTDTVPLAGTYRYVRINALTRSAGNNWGYSIYEVDVFGTLPVASSSSSAAPSSSGSCALGCVTTLNSTTMRATVTGGDIVDIHYTVNGGAQQNVRMNLANGVWTYDIGGLPAGAVVRANFTIIKNGAGQDTEWKNYTLGAVASSTPSSSRSSSSAPSSVVSSSRPSSSSVAPPPSSSSVASSTAPLGNIVPLYNNTTALEPVIKFDRGDALVTRIADRARDRHAKENHFQAYDHYLTFYWEQRTATIEIVDYVAKGGTTVRMNVVTQGRLDDLQAENRWFYIGMNTLAEYCGNGVMNRVNDFNYWKEASWNCRENRPIQIGDRLEFELSQFLDKNGVIRGRDNYYGTTFLYIVGQGIVPWDVTDKVPFVGGVFKQRDSMPVPVNARLGGDTSLHVQMTAEPDGHFQQMATNLSAVNGQAFVLGRRVHHTSFVDGGHDENPENGIFNEMVGKSGTRYVSDRCSHCHERNGRAPMAAVGEPLDRWVFKVGNAQGNPHPQLGRVLQPKANGGATSEGTPSIAFWTESGGLRSPNYQFTGLRPETFSARLAPQLVGIGLLEAIPESTILAREDINDANGDGISGRAQRIVDPVTGQTRLGRFGYKAATTSVKHQVASAFNTDMGVMTSMLPNPDCGSSQTNCGPSGAEIADQHLNNLVKYVALLGVRPQRDYNNAQVINGRTVFNNIGCAACHVESMTTSAFHPFAELRSQTIRPYTDLLLHDMGPGLADNLGEGQASGAEWRTAPLWGLGVSACVTGGVTGQPGGVPFGVDGNEVCVPKASYLHDGRARTIEEAILWHGGEGQNAKNGYVALSASQKQDLLRFLQSL
;
A
#
# COMPACT_ATOMS: atom_id res chain seq x y z
N MET A 1 -6.80 -21.16 -57.75
CA MET A 1 -5.48 -21.65 -57.30
C MET A 1 -4.44 -20.61 -57.67
N LEU A 2 -3.80 -19.97 -56.69
CA LEU A 2 -2.48 -19.34 -56.83
C LEU A 2 -1.84 -19.45 -55.43
N PHE A 3 -0.63 -20.00 -55.35
CA PHE A 3 0.04 -20.28 -54.07
C PHE A 3 0.76 -19.03 -53.53
N ALA A 4 0.72 -18.86 -52.22
CA ALA A 4 1.49 -17.82 -51.53
C ALA A 4 2.96 -18.26 -51.35
N LEU A 5 3.89 -17.32 -51.50
CA LEU A 5 5.22 -17.41 -50.90
C LEU A 5 5.30 -16.39 -49.75
N ALA A 6 5.22 -16.87 -48.52
CA ALA A 6 5.59 -16.10 -47.34
C ALA A 6 7.07 -16.37 -47.04
N THR A 7 7.94 -15.37 -47.22
CA THR A 7 9.34 -15.44 -46.82
C THR A 7 9.44 -15.25 -45.31
N PHE A 8 9.68 -16.33 -44.57
CA PHE A 8 10.00 -16.24 -43.14
C PHE A 8 11.45 -15.75 -42.95
N THR A 9 11.61 -14.48 -42.60
CA THR A 9 12.85 -14.00 -41.97
C THR A 9 12.87 -14.46 -40.53
N SER A 10 13.72 -15.44 -40.21
CA SER A 10 13.96 -15.87 -38.83
C SER A 10 14.60 -14.74 -38.02
N VAL A 11 13.83 -14.11 -37.13
CA VAL A 11 14.38 -13.22 -36.11
C VAL A 11 15.13 -14.08 -35.09
N THR A 12 16.46 -13.98 -35.07
CA THR A 12 17.27 -14.62 -34.03
C THR A 12 16.89 -14.03 -32.68
N ALA A 13 16.46 -14.87 -31.73
CA ALA A 13 16.19 -14.42 -30.38
C ALA A 13 17.49 -13.88 -29.76
N VAL A 14 17.52 -12.57 -29.48
CA VAL A 14 18.63 -11.96 -28.74
C VAL A 14 18.54 -12.47 -27.30
N ALA A 15 19.60 -13.14 -26.83
CA ALA A 15 19.64 -13.61 -25.46
C ALA A 15 19.62 -12.42 -24.50
N GLN A 16 18.57 -12.32 -23.68
CA GLN A 16 18.37 -11.23 -22.74
C GLN A 16 19.42 -11.28 -21.62
N ILE A 17 20.15 -10.18 -21.44
CA ILE A 17 21.06 -9.98 -20.30
C ILE A 17 20.19 -9.67 -19.07
N ILE A 18 20.39 -10.46 -18.02
CA ILE A 18 19.71 -10.32 -16.72
C ILE A 18 20.75 -10.00 -15.64
N ASN A 19 20.33 -9.36 -14.54
CA ASN A 19 21.08 -9.43 -13.30
C ASN A 19 20.85 -10.81 -12.66
N ILE A 20 21.91 -11.44 -12.16
CA ILE A 20 21.90 -12.82 -11.68
C ILE A 20 22.06 -12.81 -10.18
N ASN A 21 20.95 -12.96 -9.46
CA ASN A 21 20.93 -13.07 -8.01
C ASN A 21 21.75 -14.32 -7.57
N PRO A 22 22.85 -14.16 -6.82
CA PRO A 22 23.64 -15.30 -6.34
C PRO A 22 22.85 -16.12 -5.32
N VAL A 23 22.93 -17.45 -5.41
CA VAL A 23 22.31 -18.37 -4.43
C VAL A 23 23.09 -18.43 -3.11
N SER A 24 24.37 -18.04 -3.13
CA SER A 24 25.18 -17.83 -1.92
C SER A 24 26.40 -16.96 -2.23
N VAL A 25 26.99 -16.38 -1.19
CA VAL A 25 28.26 -15.65 -1.28
C VAL A 25 29.15 -15.95 -0.07
N THR A 26 30.45 -16.00 -0.28
CA THR A 26 31.45 -16.34 0.74
C THR A 26 32.68 -15.43 0.66
N GLY A 27 32.99 -14.75 1.76
CA GLY A 27 34.21 -13.97 1.92
C GLY A 27 35.34 -14.83 2.50
N SER A 28 36.57 -14.67 2.02
CA SER A 28 37.75 -15.37 2.54
C SER A 28 38.07 -15.01 4.00
N THR A 29 37.64 -13.82 4.42
CA THR A 29 37.53 -13.36 5.81
C THR A 29 36.30 -12.46 5.91
N ASN A 30 35.74 -12.28 7.11
CA ASN A 30 34.52 -11.51 7.33
C ASN A 30 34.60 -10.81 8.70
N LEU A 31 34.79 -9.49 8.70
CA LEU A 31 34.46 -8.62 9.84
C LEU A 31 32.99 -8.16 9.76
N GLN A 32 32.48 -7.99 8.54
CA GLN A 32 31.06 -7.94 8.24
C GLN A 32 30.70 -9.12 7.31
N PRO A 33 29.50 -9.73 7.44
CA PRO A 33 29.06 -10.85 6.62
C PRO A 33 29.20 -10.64 5.11
N ALA A 34 29.65 -11.68 4.39
CA ALA A 34 29.70 -11.66 2.92
C ALA A 34 28.33 -11.44 2.26
N SER A 35 27.24 -11.85 2.92
CA SER A 35 25.87 -11.65 2.46
C SER A 35 25.49 -10.18 2.31
N TYR A 36 26.14 -9.27 3.05
CA TYR A 36 25.93 -7.82 2.98
C TYR A 36 26.52 -7.15 1.74
N ALA A 37 26.96 -7.92 0.74
CA ALA A 37 27.35 -7.41 -0.57
C ALA A 37 26.48 -7.99 -1.70
N ILE A 38 25.37 -8.65 -1.35
CA ILE A 38 24.35 -9.17 -2.27
C ILE A 38 22.92 -9.02 -1.68
N ASP A 39 22.76 -8.20 -0.63
CA ASP A 39 21.49 -8.05 0.09
C ASP A 39 20.63 -6.89 -0.47
N ASN A 40 21.16 -6.16 -1.47
CA ASN A 40 20.52 -5.01 -2.11
C ASN A 40 20.17 -3.88 -1.12
N ILE A 41 20.98 -3.73 -0.05
CA ILE A 41 20.87 -2.66 0.94
C ILE A 41 22.15 -1.84 0.89
N GLY A 42 22.15 -0.71 0.16
CA GLY A 42 23.32 0.17 -0.01
C GLY A 42 23.86 0.89 1.25
N SER A 43 23.55 0.39 2.45
CA SER A 43 24.10 0.82 3.74
C SER A 43 24.75 -0.31 4.55
N THR A 44 24.47 -1.58 4.21
CA THR A 44 25.23 -2.75 4.69
C THR A 44 26.39 -3.00 3.71
N ARG A 45 27.44 -3.70 4.16
CA ARG A 45 28.62 -3.99 3.34
C ARG A 45 29.31 -5.27 3.80
N TRP A 46 29.92 -6.01 2.89
CA TRP A 46 30.97 -6.96 3.26
C TRP A 46 32.23 -6.21 3.67
N GLU A 47 32.97 -6.75 4.64
CA GLU A 47 34.26 -6.21 5.07
C GLU A 47 35.23 -7.37 5.36
N SER A 48 36.38 -7.39 4.69
CA SER A 48 37.45 -8.35 4.98
C SER A 48 38.20 -8.01 6.26
N ASN A 49 38.96 -8.96 6.82
CA ASN A 49 39.88 -8.66 7.92
C ASN A 49 40.91 -7.58 7.52
N HIS A 50 41.23 -6.70 8.46
CA HIS A 50 42.25 -5.67 8.31
C HIS A 50 43.64 -6.29 8.17
N GLY A 51 44.56 -5.62 7.48
CA GLY A 51 45.91 -6.12 7.20
C GLY A 51 46.01 -7.29 6.20
N VAL A 52 45.02 -8.17 6.10
CA VAL A 52 45.06 -9.37 5.23
C VAL A 52 45.04 -8.98 3.74
N SER A 53 45.94 -9.53 2.92
CA SER A 53 45.92 -9.42 1.45
C SER A 53 46.63 -10.62 0.81
N PRO A 54 46.08 -11.20 -0.27
CA PRO A 54 44.80 -10.87 -0.89
C PRO A 54 43.59 -11.23 0.00
N SER A 55 42.41 -10.74 -0.36
CA SER A 55 41.13 -11.20 0.20
C SER A 55 40.09 -11.24 -0.90
N SER A 56 39.12 -12.16 -0.80
CA SER A 56 38.19 -12.41 -1.89
C SER A 56 36.76 -12.61 -1.44
N LEU A 57 35.83 -12.20 -2.30
CA LEU A 57 34.40 -12.43 -2.20
C LEU A 57 33.99 -13.35 -3.36
N THR A 58 33.42 -14.52 -3.05
CA THR A 58 33.06 -15.56 -4.03
C THR A 58 31.55 -15.76 -4.06
N LEU A 59 30.93 -15.51 -5.21
CA LEU A 59 29.52 -15.61 -5.48
C LEU A 59 29.24 -16.95 -6.20
N ASP A 60 28.26 -17.71 -5.74
CA ASP A 60 27.69 -18.87 -6.45
C ASP A 60 26.38 -18.43 -7.13
N LEU A 61 26.32 -18.50 -8.45
CA LEU A 61 25.12 -18.14 -9.23
C LEU A 61 24.10 -19.30 -9.33
N GLY A 62 24.37 -20.44 -8.68
CA GLY A 62 23.53 -21.64 -8.67
C GLY A 62 23.66 -22.52 -9.92
N GLN A 63 23.87 -21.91 -11.08
CA GLN A 63 24.15 -22.57 -12.36
C GLN A 63 25.11 -21.71 -13.20
N ALA A 64 25.62 -22.27 -14.30
CA ALA A 64 26.52 -21.54 -15.18
C ALA A 64 25.76 -20.58 -16.11
N TYR A 65 26.20 -19.33 -16.19
CA TYR A 65 25.66 -18.29 -17.08
C TYR A 65 26.74 -17.79 -18.03
N ALA A 66 26.35 -17.41 -19.25
CA ALA A 66 27.23 -16.66 -20.14
C ALA A 66 27.34 -15.23 -19.60
N LEU A 67 28.45 -14.92 -18.94
CA LEU A 67 28.65 -13.66 -18.23
C LEU A 67 28.88 -12.50 -19.21
N ASN A 68 28.40 -11.32 -18.82
CA ASN A 68 28.47 -10.08 -19.60
C ASN A 68 29.24 -8.98 -18.84
N GLN A 69 28.95 -8.77 -17.56
CA GLN A 69 29.67 -7.83 -16.70
C GLN A 69 29.47 -8.14 -15.21
N VAL A 70 30.31 -7.56 -14.36
CA VAL A 70 30.05 -7.41 -12.91
C VAL A 70 30.13 -5.93 -12.56
N VAL A 71 29.23 -5.46 -11.71
CA VAL A 71 29.26 -4.12 -11.11
C VAL A 71 29.60 -4.29 -9.64
N ILE A 72 30.61 -3.56 -9.18
CA ILE A 72 31.11 -3.64 -7.80
C ILE A 72 30.98 -2.25 -7.18
N LEU A 73 30.10 -2.10 -6.19
CA LEU A 73 29.97 -0.88 -5.41
C LEU A 73 30.90 -0.96 -4.20
N TRP A 74 32.08 -0.34 -4.29
CA TRP A 74 33.05 -0.30 -3.21
C TRP A 74 32.72 0.78 -2.19
N GLU A 75 32.95 0.47 -0.92
CA GLU A 75 33.07 1.46 0.16
C GLU A 75 34.47 2.08 0.17
N ALA A 76 34.65 3.20 0.87
CA ALA A 76 35.90 3.94 0.97
C ALA A 76 37.17 3.07 1.11
N ALA A 77 37.14 2.03 1.95
CA ALA A 77 38.18 1.02 2.13
C ALA A 77 38.22 -0.01 0.97
N ASN A 78 38.37 0.48 -0.25
CA ASN A 78 38.39 -0.32 -1.47
C ASN A 78 39.76 -0.94 -1.81
N ALA A 79 39.80 -1.68 -2.93
CA ALA A 79 41.03 -2.17 -3.54
C ALA A 79 41.66 -1.16 -4.53
N GLU A 80 42.99 -1.04 -4.49
CA GLU A 80 43.78 -0.44 -5.57
C GLU A 80 43.84 -1.39 -6.76
N SER A 81 44.10 -2.67 -6.51
CA SER A 81 44.14 -3.71 -7.53
C SER A 81 43.35 -4.94 -7.13
N TYR A 82 42.64 -5.51 -8.09
CA TYR A 82 41.85 -6.73 -7.91
C TYR A 82 41.68 -7.47 -9.24
N THR A 83 41.41 -8.78 -9.17
CA THR A 83 41.03 -9.59 -10.32
C THR A 83 39.61 -10.11 -10.17
N VAL A 84 38.93 -10.30 -11.30
CA VAL A 84 37.65 -11.03 -11.35
C VAL A 84 37.92 -12.39 -11.98
N LEU A 85 37.56 -13.45 -11.27
CA LEU A 85 37.79 -14.84 -11.68
C LEU A 85 36.45 -15.56 -11.89
N GLY A 86 36.39 -16.45 -12.88
CA GLY A 86 35.26 -17.34 -13.16
C GLY A 86 35.60 -18.80 -12.86
N SER A 87 34.63 -19.57 -12.38
CA SER A 87 34.75 -21.03 -12.21
C SER A 87 33.42 -21.73 -12.46
N ASN A 88 33.47 -23.03 -12.79
CA ASN A 88 32.29 -23.92 -12.85
C ASN A 88 32.28 -24.98 -11.75
N ASN A 89 33.33 -25.05 -10.91
CA ASN A 89 33.53 -26.09 -9.90
C ASN A 89 34.09 -25.54 -8.56
N ASN A 90 34.07 -24.22 -8.37
CA ASN A 90 34.57 -23.46 -7.21
C ASN A 90 36.06 -23.69 -6.84
N SER A 91 36.81 -24.44 -7.65
CA SER A 91 38.16 -24.94 -7.32
C SER A 91 39.19 -24.64 -8.42
N THR A 92 38.82 -24.78 -9.69
CA THR A 92 39.60 -24.35 -10.85
C THR A 92 39.11 -22.98 -11.30
N TRP A 93 40.00 -21.99 -11.37
CA TRP A 93 39.64 -20.58 -11.61
C TRP A 93 40.31 -20.04 -12.88
N THR A 94 39.53 -19.37 -13.72
CA THR A 94 40.00 -18.61 -14.89
C THR A 94 39.93 -17.12 -14.58
N GLN A 95 40.99 -16.36 -14.85
CA GLN A 95 40.93 -14.90 -14.74
C GLN A 95 40.14 -14.31 -15.91
N LEU A 96 39.07 -13.57 -15.61
CA LEU A 96 38.22 -12.91 -16.58
C LEU A 96 38.62 -11.45 -16.79
N SER A 97 39.05 -10.78 -15.72
CA SER A 97 39.48 -9.39 -15.75
C SER A 97 40.48 -9.06 -14.64
N SER A 98 41.19 -7.94 -14.81
CA SER A 98 42.12 -7.36 -13.84
C SER A 98 41.98 -5.84 -13.88
N ARG A 99 42.00 -5.21 -12.70
CA ARG A 99 41.92 -3.76 -12.51
C ARG A 99 43.01 -3.31 -11.54
N THR A 100 43.57 -2.13 -11.78
CA THR A 100 44.62 -1.50 -10.98
C THR A 100 44.39 0.01 -10.92
N GLY A 101 45.05 0.72 -9.99
CA GLY A 101 44.99 2.19 -9.87
C GLY A 101 43.76 2.72 -9.12
N GLY A 102 43.08 1.88 -8.34
CA GLY A 102 41.96 2.30 -7.51
C GLY A 102 42.36 3.26 -6.38
N ALA A 103 41.81 4.47 -6.40
CA ALA A 103 41.98 5.45 -5.32
C ALA A 103 41.03 5.16 -4.14
N PHE A 104 41.42 5.58 -2.92
CA PHE A 104 40.61 5.50 -1.71
C PHE A 104 39.36 6.39 -1.79
N GLY A 105 38.23 5.95 -1.24
CA GLY A 105 36.93 6.62 -1.33
C GLY A 105 35.88 5.78 -2.07
N ASP A 106 34.60 6.09 -1.87
CA ASP A 106 33.49 5.33 -2.43
C ASP A 106 33.51 5.37 -3.97
N ARG A 107 33.34 4.22 -4.63
CA ARG A 107 33.28 4.15 -6.10
C ARG A 107 32.56 2.93 -6.63
N THR A 108 32.05 3.01 -7.85
CA THR A 108 31.44 1.89 -8.57
C THR A 108 32.32 1.46 -9.74
N ASP A 109 32.85 0.23 -9.69
CA ASP A 109 33.62 -0.35 -10.78
C ASP A 109 32.72 -1.26 -11.63
N THR A 110 32.38 -0.85 -12.85
CA THR A 110 31.75 -1.74 -13.85
C THR A 110 32.84 -2.46 -14.66
N VAL A 111 32.79 -3.79 -14.71
CA VAL A 111 33.82 -4.63 -15.32
C VAL A 111 33.18 -5.59 -16.33
N PRO A 112 33.42 -5.43 -17.63
CA PRO A 112 32.99 -6.39 -18.64
C PRO A 112 33.59 -7.78 -18.37
N LEU A 113 32.78 -8.81 -18.55
CA LEU A 113 33.13 -10.22 -18.39
C LEU A 113 32.76 -10.99 -19.66
N ALA A 114 33.36 -12.17 -19.83
CA ALA A 114 33.04 -13.07 -20.93
C ALA A 114 33.24 -14.54 -20.51
N GLY A 115 32.52 -15.44 -21.19
CA GLY A 115 32.58 -16.88 -20.94
C GLY A 115 31.49 -17.39 -19.99
N THR A 116 31.34 -18.72 -19.94
CA THR A 116 30.22 -19.37 -19.24
C THR A 116 30.67 -19.94 -17.90
N TYR A 117 30.23 -19.32 -16.79
CA TYR A 117 30.68 -19.63 -15.43
C TYR A 117 29.54 -19.64 -14.42
N ARG A 118 29.62 -20.53 -13.42
CA ARG A 118 28.70 -20.61 -12.27
C ARG A 118 29.16 -19.78 -11.07
N TYR A 119 30.45 -19.66 -10.88
CA TYR A 119 31.04 -18.94 -9.76
C TYR A 119 31.80 -17.72 -10.26
N VAL A 120 31.61 -16.59 -9.60
CA VAL A 120 32.38 -15.37 -9.82
C VAL A 120 33.10 -15.01 -8.53
N ARG A 121 34.40 -14.72 -8.60
CA ARG A 121 35.21 -14.29 -7.44
C ARG A 121 35.86 -12.95 -7.73
N ILE A 122 35.57 -11.98 -6.87
CA ILE A 122 36.32 -10.72 -6.78
C ILE A 122 37.48 -10.99 -5.82
N ASN A 123 38.71 -10.89 -6.30
CA ASN A 123 39.92 -11.19 -5.54
C ASN A 123 40.76 -9.92 -5.43
N ALA A 124 40.61 -9.20 -4.31
CA ALA A 124 41.32 -7.97 -4.02
C ALA A 124 42.77 -8.26 -3.62
N LEU A 125 43.71 -7.63 -4.31
CA LEU A 125 45.15 -7.94 -4.28
C LEU A 125 45.94 -6.90 -3.48
N THR A 126 45.77 -5.61 -3.78
CA THR A 126 46.37 -4.49 -3.04
C THR A 126 45.30 -3.48 -2.63
N ARG A 127 45.45 -2.92 -1.43
CA ARG A 127 44.60 -1.86 -0.86
C ARG A 127 44.89 -0.52 -1.53
N SER A 128 43.86 0.33 -1.65
CA SER A 128 44.05 1.74 -2.06
C SER A 128 44.98 2.49 -1.11
N ALA A 129 45.78 3.40 -1.65
CA ALA A 129 46.70 4.22 -0.88
C ALA A 129 45.91 5.06 0.16
N GLY A 130 46.16 4.82 1.44
CA GLY A 130 45.43 5.42 2.56
C GLY A 130 44.39 4.50 3.23
N ASN A 131 44.05 3.34 2.65
CA ASN A 131 43.19 2.35 3.27
C ASN A 131 43.94 1.61 4.40
N ASN A 132 43.57 1.88 5.65
CA ASN A 132 44.11 1.23 6.85
C ASN A 132 43.23 0.07 7.38
N TRP A 133 42.16 -0.30 6.66
CA TRP A 133 41.11 -1.23 7.10
C TRP A 133 41.10 -2.53 6.26
N GLY A 134 39.93 -3.15 6.10
CA GLY A 134 39.69 -4.28 5.20
C GLY A 134 39.60 -3.86 3.74
N TYR A 135 39.20 -4.80 2.89
CA TYR A 135 38.51 -4.48 1.64
C TYR A 135 37.02 -4.48 1.93
N SER A 136 36.28 -3.46 1.49
CA SER A 136 34.85 -3.35 1.76
C SER A 136 34.03 -3.01 0.52
N ILE A 137 32.90 -3.73 0.38
CA ILE A 137 32.02 -3.71 -0.79
C ILE A 137 30.59 -3.60 -0.27
N TYR A 138 29.87 -2.56 -0.69
CA TYR A 138 28.46 -2.35 -0.40
C TYR A 138 27.57 -3.33 -1.18
N GLU A 139 27.81 -3.55 -2.48
CA GLU A 139 26.99 -4.44 -3.31
C GLU A 139 27.77 -4.99 -4.53
N VAL A 140 27.39 -6.17 -5.03
CA VAL A 140 27.92 -6.81 -6.24
C VAL A 140 26.80 -7.37 -7.11
N ASP A 141 26.57 -6.76 -8.27
CA ASP A 141 25.68 -7.27 -9.31
C ASP A 141 26.45 -8.04 -10.38
N VAL A 142 25.99 -9.24 -10.75
CA VAL A 142 26.59 -10.05 -11.84
C VAL A 142 25.59 -10.19 -12.97
N PHE A 143 25.94 -9.74 -14.16
CA PHE A 143 25.07 -9.76 -15.33
C PHE A 143 25.50 -10.82 -16.34
N GLY A 144 24.52 -11.47 -16.98
CA GLY A 144 24.76 -12.47 -18.01
C GLY A 144 23.47 -13.02 -18.63
N THR A 145 23.59 -14.05 -19.45
CA THR A 145 22.45 -14.78 -20.04
C THR A 145 22.49 -16.26 -19.65
N LEU A 146 21.34 -16.93 -19.69
CA LEU A 146 21.32 -18.40 -19.63
C LEU A 146 22.12 -18.98 -20.83
N PRO A 147 22.79 -20.14 -20.66
CA PRO A 147 23.45 -20.81 -21.78
C PRO A 147 22.41 -21.24 -22.83
N VAL A 148 22.67 -20.91 -24.09
CA VAL A 148 21.80 -21.35 -25.19
C VAL A 148 21.93 -22.86 -25.33
N ALA A 149 20.83 -23.59 -25.11
CA ALA A 149 20.81 -25.04 -25.22
C ALA A 149 21.07 -25.47 -26.68
N SER A 150 22.23 -26.04 -26.96
CA SER A 150 22.51 -26.70 -28.23
C SER A 150 21.67 -27.98 -28.32
N SER A 151 20.75 -28.02 -29.28
CA SER A 151 19.82 -29.13 -29.47
C SER A 151 20.56 -30.41 -29.85
N SER A 152 20.59 -31.39 -28.93
CA SER A 152 20.85 -32.79 -29.26
C SER A 152 19.87 -33.67 -28.51
N SER A 153 19.19 -34.53 -29.27
CA SER A 153 18.09 -35.37 -28.80
C SER A 153 18.58 -36.77 -28.45
N SER A 154 18.31 -37.22 -27.22
CA SER A 154 18.25 -38.66 -26.90
C SER A 154 17.26 -38.89 -25.75
N ALA A 155 16.30 -39.79 -25.99
CA ALA A 155 15.23 -40.10 -25.04
C ALA A 155 15.64 -41.21 -24.06
N ALA A 156 15.12 -41.15 -22.84
CA ALA A 156 15.15 -42.22 -21.84
C ALA A 156 13.81 -42.25 -21.07
N PRO A 157 13.39 -43.40 -20.51
CA PRO A 157 11.97 -43.77 -20.52
C PRO A 157 11.18 -43.46 -19.24
N SER A 158 9.86 -43.42 -19.41
CA SER A 158 8.86 -43.32 -18.33
C SER A 158 8.68 -44.64 -17.56
N SER A 159 8.62 -44.56 -16.23
CA SER A 159 7.90 -45.54 -15.40
C SER A 159 7.22 -44.84 -14.22
N SER A 160 6.11 -45.42 -13.75
CA SER A 160 5.05 -44.70 -13.05
C SER A 160 5.12 -44.77 -11.52
N GLY A 161 5.07 -43.59 -10.89
CA GLY A 161 4.78 -43.41 -9.47
C GLY A 161 4.90 -41.94 -9.11
N SER A 162 3.81 -41.16 -9.18
CA SER A 162 3.91 -39.71 -8.94
C SER A 162 4.15 -39.44 -7.46
N CYS A 163 5.38 -39.12 -7.09
CA CYS A 163 5.72 -38.64 -5.76
C CYS A 163 5.28 -37.18 -5.54
N ALA A 164 4.08 -36.81 -6.01
CA ALA A 164 3.58 -35.43 -5.96
C ALA A 164 3.35 -34.93 -4.53
N LEU A 165 3.10 -35.84 -3.59
CA LEU A 165 3.05 -35.60 -2.13
C LEU A 165 4.22 -36.30 -1.39
N GLY A 166 5.33 -36.47 -2.10
CA GLY A 166 6.58 -37.03 -1.61
C GLY A 166 6.63 -38.54 -1.41
N CYS A 167 7.82 -39.09 -1.66
CA CYS A 167 8.17 -40.48 -1.43
C CYS A 167 9.65 -40.62 -1.04
N VAL A 168 10.01 -41.71 -0.38
CA VAL A 168 11.41 -42.05 -0.07
C VAL A 168 11.69 -43.47 -0.55
N THR A 169 12.78 -43.65 -1.30
CA THR A 169 13.17 -44.92 -1.93
C THR A 169 14.64 -45.23 -1.67
N THR A 170 14.98 -46.49 -1.39
CA THR A 170 16.38 -46.94 -1.26
C THR A 170 17.15 -46.73 -2.57
N LEU A 171 18.30 -46.07 -2.51
CA LEU A 171 19.25 -45.98 -3.63
C LEU A 171 20.31 -47.09 -3.60
N ASN A 172 20.85 -47.35 -2.41
CA ASN A 172 21.93 -48.30 -2.17
C ASN A 172 21.92 -48.73 -0.69
N SER A 173 22.89 -49.54 -0.26
CA SER A 173 22.97 -50.10 1.10
C SER A 173 23.21 -49.10 2.24
N THR A 174 23.45 -47.81 1.96
CA THR A 174 23.67 -46.76 2.97
C THR A 174 22.95 -45.43 2.65
N THR A 175 22.09 -45.38 1.62
CA THR A 175 21.43 -44.15 1.17
C THR A 175 19.98 -44.39 0.73
N MET A 176 19.07 -43.52 1.18
CA MET A 176 17.70 -43.41 0.66
C MET A 176 17.49 -42.03 0.02
N ARG A 177 16.84 -41.99 -1.15
CA ARG A 177 16.46 -40.75 -1.84
C ARG A 177 15.02 -40.40 -1.53
N ALA A 178 14.82 -39.20 -1.01
CA ALA A 178 13.53 -38.55 -1.00
C ALA A 178 13.28 -37.85 -2.35
N THR A 179 12.04 -37.90 -2.85
CA THR A 179 11.65 -37.35 -4.16
C THR A 179 10.27 -36.68 -4.05
N VAL A 180 10.13 -35.47 -4.60
CA VAL A 180 8.82 -34.80 -4.79
C VAL A 180 8.69 -34.29 -6.23
N THR A 181 7.62 -34.68 -6.93
CA THR A 181 7.40 -34.34 -8.36
C THR A 181 6.50 -33.12 -8.57
N GLY A 182 6.58 -32.12 -7.70
CA GLY A 182 5.79 -30.90 -7.75
C GLY A 182 6.09 -29.95 -6.58
N GLY A 183 5.61 -28.71 -6.68
CA GLY A 183 5.94 -27.61 -5.76
C GLY A 183 6.99 -26.67 -6.36
N ASP A 184 6.92 -25.40 -5.98
CA ASP A 184 7.86 -24.34 -6.41
C ASP A 184 9.06 -24.26 -5.46
N ILE A 185 8.87 -24.73 -4.23
CA ILE A 185 9.85 -24.97 -3.19
C ILE A 185 9.43 -26.25 -2.45
N VAL A 186 10.38 -27.13 -2.11
CA VAL A 186 10.11 -28.29 -1.26
C VAL A 186 11.19 -28.45 -0.20
N ASP A 187 10.76 -28.53 1.06
CA ASP A 187 11.58 -28.92 2.21
C ASP A 187 11.21 -30.35 2.65
N ILE A 188 12.21 -31.14 3.04
CA ILE A 188 12.02 -32.42 3.73
C ILE A 188 12.36 -32.27 5.21
N HIS A 189 11.53 -32.88 6.05
CA HIS A 189 11.80 -33.04 7.48
C HIS A 189 11.92 -34.53 7.76
N TYR A 190 13.00 -34.97 8.41
CA TYR A 190 13.21 -36.39 8.70
C TYR A 190 13.97 -36.66 9.99
N THR A 191 13.72 -37.84 10.58
CA THR A 191 14.49 -38.43 11.67
C THR A 191 15.03 -39.80 11.25
N VAL A 192 16.16 -40.21 11.82
CA VAL A 192 16.75 -41.54 11.61
C VAL A 192 16.77 -42.27 12.95
N ASN A 193 16.19 -43.48 13.00
CA ASN A 193 16.11 -44.33 14.19
C ASN A 193 15.54 -43.62 15.45
N GLY A 194 14.63 -42.66 15.26
CA GLY A 194 14.05 -41.88 16.36
C GLY A 194 14.95 -40.76 16.91
N GLY A 195 16.08 -40.46 16.25
CA GLY A 195 16.94 -39.31 16.60
C GLY A 195 16.33 -37.94 16.27
N ALA A 196 17.13 -36.89 16.45
CA ALA A 196 16.69 -35.50 16.25
C ALA A 196 16.27 -35.20 14.79
N GLN A 197 15.20 -34.41 14.64
CA GLN A 197 14.65 -34.02 13.34
C GLN A 197 15.62 -33.09 12.58
N GLN A 198 15.85 -33.41 11.31
CA GLN A 198 16.58 -32.61 10.34
C GLN A 198 15.56 -31.97 9.39
N ASN A 199 15.74 -30.69 9.07
CA ASN A 199 14.89 -29.94 8.13
C ASN A 199 15.79 -29.44 6.99
N VAL A 200 15.52 -29.83 5.74
CA VAL A 200 16.44 -29.58 4.62
C VAL A 200 15.71 -29.23 3.33
N ARG A 201 16.16 -28.16 2.66
CA ARG A 201 15.72 -27.81 1.30
C ARG A 201 16.14 -28.88 0.30
N MET A 202 15.18 -29.43 -0.42
CA MET A 202 15.45 -30.41 -1.48
C MET A 202 16.06 -29.73 -2.72
N ASN A 203 16.69 -30.49 -3.60
CA ASN A 203 17.31 -29.99 -4.83
C ASN A 203 16.38 -30.18 -6.03
N LEU A 204 16.02 -29.10 -6.73
CA LEU A 204 15.22 -29.17 -7.95
C LEU A 204 16.07 -29.48 -9.19
N ALA A 205 15.72 -30.54 -9.92
CA ALA A 205 16.24 -30.82 -11.25
C ALA A 205 15.12 -31.37 -12.15
N ASN A 206 15.00 -30.83 -13.37
CA ASN A 206 14.03 -31.29 -14.38
C ASN A 206 12.56 -31.40 -13.88
N GLY A 207 12.13 -30.48 -13.01
CA GLY A 207 10.78 -30.50 -12.43
C GLY A 207 10.58 -31.49 -11.26
N VAL A 208 11.66 -32.08 -10.75
CA VAL A 208 11.63 -33.03 -9.63
C VAL A 208 12.58 -32.58 -8.52
N TRP A 209 12.05 -32.45 -7.31
CA TRP A 209 12.80 -32.19 -6.09
C TRP A 209 13.39 -33.50 -5.55
N THR A 210 14.68 -33.53 -5.21
CA THR A 210 15.35 -34.71 -4.64
C THR A 210 16.29 -34.37 -3.49
N TYR A 211 16.40 -35.28 -2.51
CA TYR A 211 17.37 -35.19 -1.42
C TYR A 211 17.85 -36.58 -1.00
N ASP A 212 19.16 -36.77 -0.84
CA ASP A 212 19.77 -38.05 -0.50
C ASP A 212 20.15 -38.12 0.98
N ILE A 213 19.42 -38.98 1.71
CA ILE A 213 19.67 -39.28 3.12
C ILE A 213 20.73 -40.39 3.17
N GLY A 214 22.00 -39.98 3.23
CA GLY A 214 23.17 -40.87 3.28
C GLY A 214 23.63 -41.23 4.70
N GLY A 215 24.62 -42.13 4.79
CA GLY A 215 25.23 -42.54 6.06
C GLY A 215 24.35 -43.46 6.92
N LEU A 216 23.32 -44.07 6.33
CA LEU A 216 22.35 -44.89 7.04
C LEU A 216 22.92 -46.30 7.32
N PRO A 217 22.84 -46.83 8.57
CA PRO A 217 23.17 -48.22 8.84
C PRO A 217 22.09 -49.16 8.28
N ALA A 218 22.46 -50.41 8.00
CA ALA A 218 21.51 -51.42 7.52
C ALA A 218 20.33 -51.59 8.50
N GLY A 219 19.10 -51.59 7.99
CA GLY A 219 17.89 -51.64 8.81
C GLY A 219 17.48 -50.29 9.44
N ALA A 220 18.15 -49.18 9.12
CA ALA A 220 17.75 -47.86 9.61
C ALA A 220 16.31 -47.51 9.22
N VAL A 221 15.55 -46.96 10.18
CA VAL A 221 14.21 -46.42 9.97
C VAL A 221 14.30 -44.91 9.81
N VAL A 222 14.04 -44.42 8.61
CA VAL A 222 13.87 -43.00 8.30
C VAL A 222 12.39 -42.67 8.43
N ARG A 223 12.04 -41.77 9.35
CA ARG A 223 10.68 -41.19 9.42
C ARG A 223 10.72 -39.81 8.78
N ALA A 224 9.90 -39.54 7.77
CA ALA A 224 9.95 -38.29 7.00
C ALA A 224 8.57 -37.71 6.66
N ASN A 225 8.48 -36.39 6.54
CA ASN A 225 7.40 -35.65 5.86
C ASN A 225 7.99 -34.51 5.01
N PHE A 226 7.14 -33.82 4.25
CA PHE A 226 7.54 -32.77 3.32
C PHE A 226 6.69 -31.52 3.51
N THR A 227 7.30 -30.34 3.51
CA THR A 227 6.59 -29.08 3.26
C THR A 227 6.71 -28.78 1.77
N ILE A 228 5.59 -28.83 1.06
CA ILE A 228 5.49 -28.53 -0.37
C ILE A 228 4.88 -27.14 -0.50
N ILE A 229 5.69 -26.17 -0.93
CA ILE A 229 5.24 -24.79 -1.13
C ILE A 229 4.89 -24.62 -2.61
N LYS A 230 3.68 -24.14 -2.88
CA LYS A 230 3.21 -23.83 -4.24
C LYS A 230 2.41 -22.54 -4.24
N ASN A 231 2.71 -21.63 -5.16
CA ASN A 231 2.16 -20.27 -5.24
C ASN A 231 2.25 -19.51 -3.89
N GLY A 232 3.32 -19.72 -3.14
CA GLY A 232 3.54 -19.11 -1.81
C GLY A 232 2.81 -19.78 -0.63
N ALA A 233 1.90 -20.72 -0.88
CA ALA A 233 1.22 -21.48 0.18
C ALA A 233 1.97 -22.79 0.47
N GLY A 234 2.35 -23.02 1.74
CA GLY A 234 2.98 -24.26 2.20
C GLY A 234 1.98 -25.31 2.65
N GLN A 235 2.11 -26.54 2.18
CA GLN A 235 1.37 -27.70 2.66
C GLN A 235 2.32 -28.76 3.21
N ASP A 236 2.13 -29.12 4.48
CA ASP A 236 2.84 -30.24 5.11
C ASP A 236 2.16 -31.58 4.79
N THR A 237 2.95 -32.59 4.46
CA THR A 237 2.48 -33.97 4.30
C THR A 237 2.44 -34.70 5.64
N GLU A 238 1.74 -35.83 5.69
CA GLU A 238 1.83 -36.76 6.83
C GLU A 238 3.23 -37.38 6.96
N TRP A 239 3.60 -37.68 8.21
CA TRP A 239 4.84 -38.39 8.56
C TRP A 239 4.75 -39.88 8.23
N LYS A 240 5.70 -40.39 7.44
CA LYS A 240 5.78 -41.81 7.03
C LYS A 240 7.12 -42.42 7.40
N ASN A 241 7.11 -43.71 7.75
CA ASN A 241 8.32 -44.47 8.09
C ASN A 241 8.78 -45.30 6.88
N TYR A 242 10.09 -45.31 6.65
CA TYR A 242 10.76 -46.02 5.57
C TYR A 242 11.97 -46.76 6.15
N THR A 243 12.08 -48.06 5.92
CA THR A 243 13.19 -48.87 6.45
C THR A 243 14.18 -49.22 5.34
N LEU A 244 15.47 -49.01 5.59
CA LEU A 244 16.54 -49.38 4.67
C LEU A 244 16.72 -50.90 4.62
N GLY A 245 16.01 -51.54 3.69
CA GLY A 245 15.98 -52.99 3.53
C GLY A 245 17.30 -53.60 3.05
N ALA A 246 17.66 -54.75 3.62
CA ALA A 246 18.76 -55.58 3.13
C ALA A 246 18.42 -56.22 1.77
N VAL A 247 19.41 -56.36 0.90
CA VAL A 247 19.23 -56.92 -0.45
C VAL A 247 18.96 -58.42 -0.37
N ALA A 248 17.79 -58.86 -0.84
CA ALA A 248 17.44 -60.26 -1.04
C ALA A 248 16.56 -60.43 -2.31
N SER A 249 16.50 -61.65 -2.83
CA SER A 249 16.20 -61.96 -4.24
C SER A 249 14.74 -62.26 -4.59
N SER A 250 14.31 -61.75 -5.76
CA SER A 250 13.43 -62.35 -6.77
C SER A 250 11.98 -62.82 -6.49
N THR A 251 11.16 -62.58 -7.54
CA THR A 251 9.98 -63.30 -8.08
C THR A 251 8.57 -62.75 -7.78
N PRO A 252 7.66 -62.57 -8.79
CA PRO A 252 6.40 -61.83 -8.64
C PRO A 252 5.11 -62.68 -8.77
N SER A 253 4.01 -62.21 -8.15
CA SER A 253 2.59 -62.54 -8.43
C SER A 253 1.69 -61.60 -7.61
N SER A 254 0.43 -61.29 -7.92
CA SER A 254 -0.40 -61.45 -9.14
C SER A 254 -1.55 -60.43 -9.12
N SER A 255 -2.25 -60.25 -10.24
CA SER A 255 -3.33 -59.27 -10.45
C SER A 255 -4.74 -59.79 -10.14
N ARG A 256 -5.68 -58.85 -9.90
CA ARG A 256 -7.14 -58.88 -10.20
C ARG A 256 -7.72 -57.48 -9.89
N SER A 257 -8.22 -56.68 -10.84
CA SER A 257 -9.47 -56.78 -11.63
C SER A 257 -10.74 -56.64 -10.79
N SER A 258 -11.81 -55.93 -11.16
CA SER A 258 -12.10 -55.05 -12.33
C SER A 258 -13.58 -54.61 -12.28
N SER A 259 -13.94 -53.42 -12.80
CA SER A 259 -15.29 -53.05 -13.32
C SER A 259 -16.50 -53.15 -12.35
N SER A 260 -17.62 -52.45 -12.49
CA SER A 260 -18.33 -51.97 -13.69
C SER A 260 -19.39 -50.90 -13.34
N ALA A 261 -19.88 -50.21 -14.38
CA ALA A 261 -21.17 -49.49 -14.44
C ALA A 261 -21.99 -50.11 -15.61
N PRO A 262 -23.11 -49.56 -16.15
CA PRO A 262 -23.94 -48.41 -15.74
C PRO A 262 -25.49 -48.60 -15.92
N SER A 263 -26.27 -47.51 -15.72
CA SER A 263 -27.63 -47.23 -16.31
C SER A 263 -28.85 -47.98 -15.72
N SER A 264 -30.14 -47.54 -15.83
CA SER A 264 -30.79 -46.55 -16.73
C SER A 264 -32.24 -46.10 -16.31
N VAL A 265 -32.61 -44.80 -16.48
CA VAL A 265 -33.97 -44.19 -16.78
C VAL A 265 -35.22 -44.49 -15.84
N VAL A 266 -36.38 -43.79 -15.76
CA VAL A 266 -37.11 -42.71 -16.51
C VAL A 266 -38.03 -41.84 -15.58
N SER A 267 -38.51 -40.68 -16.08
CA SER A 267 -39.82 -40.00 -15.81
C SER A 267 -39.98 -39.07 -14.58
N SER A 268 -40.76 -37.95 -14.56
CA SER A 268 -41.48 -37.20 -15.64
C SER A 268 -41.98 -35.79 -15.21
N SER A 269 -42.21 -34.90 -16.19
CA SER A 269 -43.19 -33.76 -16.27
C SER A 269 -43.24 -32.56 -15.27
N ARG A 270 -42.81 -31.38 -15.79
CA ARG A 270 -43.47 -30.02 -15.91
C ARG A 270 -44.91 -29.79 -15.34
N PRO A 271 -45.43 -28.53 -15.12
CA PRO A 271 -45.19 -27.30 -15.93
C PRO A 271 -45.21 -25.89 -15.26
N SER A 272 -44.85 -24.85 -16.05
CA SER A 272 -45.32 -23.42 -16.05
C SER A 272 -45.27 -22.57 -14.75
N SER A 273 -44.87 -21.30 -14.71
CA SER A 273 -44.63 -20.25 -15.73
C SER A 273 -43.59 -19.24 -15.15
N SER A 274 -43.23 -18.08 -15.72
CA SER A 274 -43.71 -17.30 -16.88
C SER A 274 -42.55 -16.58 -17.58
N SER A 275 -42.80 -15.49 -18.34
CA SER A 275 -41.78 -14.64 -18.97
C SER A 275 -42.03 -13.15 -18.70
N VAL A 276 -41.07 -12.47 -18.07
CA VAL A 276 -40.98 -11.00 -18.00
C VAL A 276 -39.67 -10.61 -18.70
N ALA A 277 -39.73 -9.62 -19.60
CA ALA A 277 -38.56 -9.18 -20.36
C ALA A 277 -37.60 -8.35 -19.49
N PRO A 278 -36.27 -8.56 -19.59
CA PRO A 278 -35.30 -7.71 -18.91
C PRO A 278 -35.14 -6.35 -19.62
N PRO A 279 -34.86 -5.25 -18.89
CA PRO A 279 -34.51 -3.96 -19.47
C PRO A 279 -33.12 -4.01 -20.15
N PRO A 280 -32.80 -3.07 -21.06
CA PRO A 280 -31.59 -3.14 -21.86
C PRO A 280 -30.31 -2.98 -21.04
N SER A 281 -29.39 -3.92 -21.21
CA SER A 281 -28.01 -3.83 -20.73
C SER A 281 -27.20 -2.87 -21.62
N SER A 282 -26.83 -1.70 -21.09
CA SER A 282 -25.94 -0.76 -21.80
C SER A 282 -25.02 0.02 -20.86
N SER A 283 -24.08 -0.69 -20.21
CA SER A 283 -22.88 -0.07 -19.62
C SER A 283 -21.79 0.14 -20.70
N SER A 284 -22.14 0.88 -21.75
CA SER A 284 -21.25 1.17 -22.87
C SER A 284 -20.41 2.41 -22.61
N VAL A 285 -19.21 2.24 -22.03
CA VAL A 285 -18.14 3.26 -22.12
C VAL A 285 -17.24 2.90 -23.30
N ALA A 286 -17.84 2.97 -24.49
CA ALA A 286 -17.13 3.33 -25.72
C ALA A 286 -17.04 4.86 -25.77
N SER A 287 -16.19 5.42 -26.65
CA SER A 287 -16.20 6.85 -26.95
C SER A 287 -17.52 7.26 -27.61
N SER A 288 -18.52 7.65 -26.82
CA SER A 288 -19.78 8.17 -27.32
C SER A 288 -19.57 9.62 -27.73
N THR A 289 -19.51 9.86 -29.04
CA THR A 289 -19.52 11.21 -29.64
C THR A 289 -20.85 11.96 -29.48
N ALA A 290 -21.85 11.34 -28.86
CA ALA A 290 -23.05 12.02 -28.39
C ALA A 290 -22.67 13.02 -27.27
N PRO A 291 -23.02 14.31 -27.40
CA PRO A 291 -22.76 15.28 -26.34
C PRO A 291 -23.45 14.85 -25.04
N LEU A 292 -22.66 14.61 -23.99
CA LEU A 292 -23.20 14.45 -22.65
C LEU A 292 -23.87 15.77 -22.23
N GLY A 293 -25.00 15.66 -21.53
CA GLY A 293 -25.80 16.82 -21.15
C GLY A 293 -25.14 17.70 -20.08
N ASN A 294 -25.89 18.69 -19.60
CA ASN A 294 -25.44 19.50 -18.48
C ASN A 294 -25.19 18.63 -17.24
N ILE A 295 -24.12 18.93 -16.51
CA ILE A 295 -23.80 18.26 -15.25
C ILE A 295 -24.92 18.53 -14.23
N VAL A 296 -25.51 17.46 -13.71
CA VAL A 296 -26.48 17.52 -12.62
C VAL A 296 -25.72 17.43 -11.29
N PRO A 297 -25.89 18.38 -10.34
CA PRO A 297 -25.22 18.36 -9.05
C PRO A 297 -25.46 17.07 -8.26
N LEU A 298 -24.41 16.46 -7.70
CA LEU A 298 -24.51 15.21 -6.95
C LEU A 298 -25.38 15.37 -5.70
N TYR A 299 -25.30 16.53 -5.05
CA TYR A 299 -26.09 16.90 -3.87
C TYR A 299 -26.71 18.30 -4.02
N ASN A 300 -27.91 18.47 -3.46
CA ASN A 300 -28.69 19.70 -3.57
C ASN A 300 -29.63 19.88 -2.36
N ASN A 301 -30.48 20.91 -2.37
CA ASN A 301 -31.42 21.21 -1.28
C ASN A 301 -32.48 20.13 -0.99
N THR A 302 -32.61 19.09 -1.81
CA THR A 302 -33.47 17.91 -1.55
C THR A 302 -32.69 16.70 -1.01
N THR A 303 -31.36 16.77 -0.93
CA THR A 303 -30.52 15.70 -0.38
C THR A 303 -30.84 15.49 1.10
N ALA A 304 -31.09 14.24 1.49
CA ALA A 304 -31.27 13.88 2.90
C ALA A 304 -29.96 14.07 3.67
N LEU A 305 -30.00 14.88 4.73
CA LEU A 305 -28.83 15.28 5.50
C LEU A 305 -28.76 14.53 6.84
N GLU A 306 -27.59 14.00 7.19
CA GLU A 306 -27.32 13.51 8.54
C GLU A 306 -27.37 14.67 9.56
N PRO A 307 -27.69 14.40 10.85
CA PRO A 307 -27.77 15.44 11.88
C PRO A 307 -26.49 16.27 11.99
N VAL A 308 -26.65 17.58 12.21
CA VAL A 308 -25.51 18.49 12.41
C VAL A 308 -24.72 18.13 13.67
N ILE A 309 -23.39 18.19 13.56
CA ILE A 309 -22.45 17.91 14.67
C ILE A 309 -22.60 18.95 15.79
N LYS A 310 -22.83 20.22 15.44
CA LYS A 310 -22.94 21.34 16.38
C LYS A 310 -24.23 22.13 16.14
N PHE A 311 -24.98 22.41 17.20
CA PHE A 311 -26.22 23.16 17.13
C PHE A 311 -26.50 23.94 18.41
N ASP A 312 -27.35 24.96 18.28
CA ASP A 312 -27.86 25.77 19.38
C ASP A 312 -29.16 25.16 19.92
N ARG A 313 -29.22 24.88 21.23
CA ARG A 313 -30.44 24.38 21.91
C ARG A 313 -31.26 25.51 22.55
N GLY A 314 -30.80 26.75 22.45
CA GLY A 314 -31.35 27.94 23.12
C GLY A 314 -30.71 28.18 24.49
N ASP A 315 -30.61 27.13 25.30
CA ASP A 315 -30.02 27.16 26.65
C ASP A 315 -28.57 26.66 26.71
N ALA A 316 -28.09 25.99 25.66
CA ALA A 316 -26.72 25.50 25.55
C ALA A 316 -26.26 25.43 24.08
N LEU A 317 -24.95 25.50 23.86
CA LEU A 317 -24.32 25.05 22.62
C LEU A 317 -24.03 23.55 22.74
N VAL A 318 -24.55 22.75 21.80
CA VAL A 318 -24.38 21.29 21.83
C VAL A 318 -23.44 20.85 20.71
N THR A 319 -22.48 19.97 21.01
CA THR A 319 -21.57 19.32 20.04
C THR A 319 -21.59 17.81 20.22
N ARG A 320 -21.83 17.04 19.15
CA ARG A 320 -21.96 15.57 19.14
C ARG A 320 -20.94 14.92 18.23
N ILE A 321 -19.96 14.23 18.82
CA ILE A 321 -18.88 13.54 18.10
C ILE A 321 -18.83 12.04 18.43
N ALA A 322 -18.03 11.30 17.67
CA ALA A 322 -17.63 9.94 17.98
C ALA A 322 -16.14 9.85 18.37
N ASP A 323 -15.77 8.78 19.06
CA ASP A 323 -14.39 8.43 19.40
C ASP A 323 -14.15 6.92 19.28
N ARG A 324 -12.88 6.52 19.19
CA ARG A 324 -12.39 5.13 19.15
C ARG A 324 -11.40 4.85 20.26
N ALA A 325 -11.24 3.57 20.61
CA ALA A 325 -10.16 3.11 21.48
C ALA A 325 -8.74 3.43 20.91
N ARG A 326 -7.83 3.79 21.82
CA ARG A 326 -6.39 4.09 21.65
C ARG A 326 -5.57 3.28 22.68
N ASP A 327 -4.28 3.03 22.44
CA ASP A 327 -3.43 2.32 23.43
C ASP A 327 -2.84 3.25 24.50
N ARG A 328 -2.57 4.51 24.15
CA ARG A 328 -1.90 5.50 25.01
C ARG A 328 -2.49 6.91 24.86
N HIS A 329 -1.81 7.89 25.45
CA HIS A 329 -2.13 9.31 25.36
C HIS A 329 -1.45 9.99 24.17
N ALA A 330 -2.09 10.97 23.53
CA ALA A 330 -1.62 11.57 22.27
C ALA A 330 -0.21 12.21 22.34
N LYS A 331 0.18 12.67 23.53
CA LYS A 331 1.45 13.37 23.77
C LYS A 331 2.55 12.45 24.30
N GLU A 332 2.25 11.21 24.72
CA GLU A 332 3.25 10.25 25.21
C GLU A 332 4.02 9.58 24.07
N ASN A 333 4.73 10.40 23.29
CA ASN A 333 5.49 9.97 22.11
C ASN A 333 6.51 8.84 22.39
N HIS A 334 7.05 8.72 23.60
CA HIS A 334 8.00 7.66 23.95
C HIS A 334 7.43 6.23 23.95
N PHE A 335 6.10 6.03 23.82
CA PHE A 335 5.48 4.70 23.79
C PHE A 335 5.10 4.16 22.40
N GLN A 336 5.14 4.95 21.31
CA GLN A 336 4.84 4.48 19.94
C GLN A 336 3.50 3.72 19.79
N ALA A 337 2.39 4.21 20.39
CA ALA A 337 1.17 3.40 20.56
C ALA A 337 -0.20 4.15 20.50
N TYR A 338 -0.29 5.37 19.97
CA TYR A 338 -1.54 6.13 19.94
C TYR A 338 -2.33 6.07 18.62
N ASP A 339 -1.67 6.17 17.47
CA ASP A 339 -2.31 6.30 16.16
C ASP A 339 -2.61 4.95 15.48
N HIS A 340 -2.01 3.83 15.88
CA HIS A 340 -2.42 2.53 15.37
C HIS A 340 -3.86 2.14 15.76
N TYR A 341 -4.33 1.03 15.19
CA TYR A 341 -5.62 0.40 15.50
C TYR A 341 -5.36 -0.93 16.22
N LEU A 342 -5.94 -1.07 17.42
CA LEU A 342 -5.82 -2.26 18.27
C LEU A 342 -6.66 -3.42 17.72
N THR A 343 -6.34 -4.67 18.09
CA THR A 343 -7.16 -5.82 17.68
C THR A 343 -8.63 -5.63 18.09
N PHE A 344 -9.55 -6.07 17.22
CA PHE A 344 -10.99 -5.97 17.41
C PHE A 344 -11.57 -4.55 17.53
N TYR A 345 -10.90 -3.52 17.03
CA TYR A 345 -11.29 -2.09 17.13
C TYR A 345 -12.73 -1.74 16.69
N TRP A 346 -13.43 -2.62 15.97
CA TRP A 346 -14.84 -2.47 15.56
C TRP A 346 -15.87 -3.06 16.55
N GLU A 347 -15.42 -3.64 17.66
CA GLU A 347 -16.24 -4.38 18.60
C GLU A 347 -16.01 -3.87 20.03
N GLN A 348 -17.06 -3.33 20.66
CA GLN A 348 -17.07 -2.71 21.99
C GLN A 348 -16.13 -1.49 22.18
N ARG A 349 -15.53 -0.96 21.10
CA ARG A 349 -14.37 -0.03 21.14
C ARG A 349 -14.62 1.34 20.50
N THR A 350 -15.90 1.71 20.36
CA THR A 350 -16.31 3.06 19.98
C THR A 350 -17.20 3.69 21.04
N ALA A 351 -17.13 5.01 21.12
CA ALA A 351 -17.96 5.85 21.96
C ALA A 351 -18.57 7.00 21.16
N THR A 352 -19.64 7.58 21.68
CA THR A 352 -20.19 8.86 21.24
C THR A 352 -20.19 9.82 22.41
N ILE A 353 -19.92 11.09 22.14
CA ILE A 353 -19.75 12.14 23.14
C ILE A 353 -20.62 13.33 22.75
N GLU A 354 -21.55 13.70 23.62
CA GLU A 354 -22.33 14.92 23.52
C GLU A 354 -21.83 15.92 24.56
N ILE A 355 -21.21 17.00 24.10
CA ILE A 355 -20.80 18.15 24.92
C ILE A 355 -21.96 19.15 24.92
N VAL A 356 -22.50 19.45 26.09
CA VAL A 356 -23.54 20.45 26.34
C VAL A 356 -22.91 21.60 27.12
N ASP A 357 -22.66 22.70 26.42
CA ASP A 357 -22.00 23.89 26.95
C ASP A 357 -23.06 24.96 27.27
N TYR A 358 -23.42 25.04 28.55
CA TYR A 358 -24.34 26.08 29.05
C TYR A 358 -23.63 27.43 29.22
N VAL A 359 -22.31 27.44 29.41
CA VAL A 359 -21.50 28.67 29.53
C VAL A 359 -21.58 29.51 28.24
N ALA A 360 -21.64 28.85 27.08
CA ALA A 360 -21.92 29.47 25.78
C ALA A 360 -23.22 30.31 25.73
N LYS A 361 -24.16 30.09 26.68
CA LYS A 361 -25.49 30.71 26.75
C LYS A 361 -25.78 31.39 28.09
N GLY A 362 -24.74 31.69 28.88
CA GLY A 362 -24.86 32.40 30.15
C GLY A 362 -25.20 31.51 31.35
N GLY A 363 -25.22 30.19 31.18
CA GLY A 363 -25.12 29.24 32.29
C GLY A 363 -23.70 29.14 32.84
N THR A 364 -23.46 28.17 33.72
CA THR A 364 -22.20 28.06 34.50
C THR A 364 -21.48 26.73 34.35
N THR A 365 -22.05 25.76 33.63
CA THR A 365 -21.49 24.40 33.49
C THR A 365 -21.19 24.02 32.04
N VAL A 366 -20.21 23.13 31.89
CA VAL A 366 -20.07 22.26 30.71
C VAL A 366 -20.36 20.84 31.17
N ARG A 367 -21.16 20.12 30.40
CA ARG A 367 -21.52 18.71 30.63
C ARG A 367 -21.11 17.87 29.43
N MET A 368 -20.62 16.66 29.68
CA MET A 368 -20.48 15.61 28.66
C MET A 368 -21.40 14.45 29.00
N ASN A 369 -22.26 14.06 28.06
CA ASN A 369 -22.93 12.77 28.06
C ASN A 369 -22.14 11.83 27.12
N VAL A 370 -21.89 10.60 27.56
CA VAL A 370 -21.09 9.62 26.81
C VAL A 370 -21.89 8.33 26.67
N VAL A 371 -21.94 7.79 25.44
CA VAL A 371 -22.54 6.48 25.15
C VAL A 371 -21.47 5.57 24.57
N THR A 372 -21.24 4.40 25.17
CA THR A 372 -20.21 3.43 24.76
C THR A 372 -20.81 2.17 24.16
N GLN A 373 -20.10 1.53 23.24
CA GLN A 373 -20.54 0.25 22.66
C GLN A 373 -20.34 -0.94 23.63
N GLY A 374 -19.31 -0.88 24.47
CA GLY A 374 -19.08 -1.82 25.59
C GLY A 374 -19.40 -1.18 26.94
N ARG A 375 -19.72 -2.01 27.94
CA ARG A 375 -19.87 -1.56 29.33
C ARG A 375 -18.50 -1.15 29.89
N LEU A 376 -18.41 0.03 30.51
CA LEU A 376 -17.23 0.47 31.25
C LEU A 376 -17.26 -0.02 32.70
N ASP A 377 -16.08 -0.25 33.28
CA ASP A 377 -15.92 -0.57 34.69
C ASP A 377 -16.41 0.58 35.60
N ASP A 378 -17.17 0.26 36.64
CA ASP A 378 -17.81 1.25 37.52
C ASP A 378 -16.81 2.11 38.32
N LEU A 379 -15.56 1.67 38.45
CA LEU A 379 -14.47 2.40 39.13
C LEU A 379 -13.48 3.04 38.15
N GLN A 380 -13.56 2.75 36.85
CA GLN A 380 -12.58 3.17 35.85
C GLN A 380 -13.17 3.81 34.58
N ALA A 381 -14.46 4.13 34.56
CA ALA A 381 -15.10 4.95 33.53
C ALA A 381 -14.63 6.43 33.58
N GLU A 382 -13.32 6.68 33.46
CA GLU A 382 -12.72 8.01 33.61
C GLU A 382 -12.97 8.92 32.40
N ASN A 383 -13.14 10.22 32.67
CA ASN A 383 -13.15 11.26 31.66
C ASN A 383 -12.29 12.43 32.17
N ARG A 384 -11.19 12.74 31.48
CA ARG A 384 -10.08 13.57 31.99
C ARG A 384 -10.16 14.96 31.39
N TRP A 385 -10.30 16.01 32.20
CA TRP A 385 -10.51 17.39 31.74
C TRP A 385 -9.37 18.32 32.18
N PHE A 386 -9.05 19.32 31.35
CA PHE A 386 -8.05 20.35 31.59
C PHE A 386 -6.63 19.79 31.80
N TYR A 387 -5.95 19.53 30.68
CA TYR A 387 -4.53 19.15 30.66
C TYR A 387 -3.65 20.17 31.38
N ILE A 388 -2.74 19.69 32.22
CA ILE A 388 -1.75 20.51 32.93
C ILE A 388 -0.30 20.15 32.57
N GLY A 389 -0.03 18.91 32.20
CA GLY A 389 1.26 18.49 31.65
C GLY A 389 2.48 18.74 32.53
N MET A 390 2.34 18.71 33.86
CA MET A 390 3.37 19.19 34.78
C MET A 390 4.36 18.07 35.15
N ASN A 391 3.88 16.88 35.50
CA ASN A 391 4.66 15.73 35.92
C ASN A 391 4.70 14.63 34.86
N THR A 392 3.66 14.52 34.02
CA THR A 392 3.61 13.63 32.85
C THR A 392 2.87 14.29 31.69
N LEU A 393 3.08 13.78 30.48
CA LEU A 393 2.38 14.18 29.25
C LEU A 393 0.91 13.70 29.19
N ALA A 394 0.42 13.11 30.29
CA ALA A 394 -0.92 12.54 30.45
C ALA A 394 -1.67 13.14 31.65
N GLU A 395 -1.16 14.25 32.22
CA GLU A 395 -1.67 14.82 33.47
C GLU A 395 -2.77 15.85 33.24
N TYR A 396 -3.93 15.62 33.85
CA TYR A 396 -5.13 16.47 33.81
C TYR A 396 -5.58 16.79 35.23
N CYS A 397 -5.87 18.06 35.55
CA CYS A 397 -6.33 18.41 36.91
C CYS A 397 -7.78 17.99 37.17
N GLY A 398 -8.59 17.85 36.11
CA GLY A 398 -9.99 17.46 36.19
C GLY A 398 -10.21 15.98 35.89
N ASN A 399 -9.35 15.07 36.38
CA ASN A 399 -9.60 13.63 36.25
C ASN A 399 -10.77 13.18 37.17
N GLY A 400 -11.46 12.10 36.80
CA GLY A 400 -12.49 11.46 37.63
C GLY A 400 -13.42 10.55 36.84
N VAL A 401 -14.00 9.58 37.54
CA VAL A 401 -14.99 8.62 37.02
C VAL A 401 -16.30 9.34 36.68
N MET A 402 -16.92 8.97 35.55
CA MET A 402 -18.22 9.49 35.13
C MET A 402 -19.38 8.88 35.94
N ASN A 403 -20.45 9.65 36.12
CA ASN A 403 -21.69 9.15 36.71
C ASN A 403 -22.39 8.21 35.72
N ARG A 404 -22.60 6.95 36.10
CA ARG A 404 -23.30 5.94 35.29
C ARG A 404 -24.82 6.12 35.37
N VAL A 405 -25.49 6.03 34.21
CA VAL A 405 -26.97 6.01 34.09
C VAL A 405 -27.48 4.60 33.86
N ASN A 406 -26.79 3.83 33.01
CA ASN A 406 -26.99 2.40 32.76
C ASN A 406 -25.68 1.82 32.20
N ASP A 407 -25.65 0.56 31.76
CA ASP A 407 -24.42 -0.11 31.29
C ASP A 407 -23.70 0.55 30.10
N PHE A 408 -24.37 1.42 29.34
CA PHE A 408 -23.81 2.04 28.14
C PHE A 408 -23.84 3.56 28.17
N ASN A 409 -24.40 4.18 29.21
CA ASN A 409 -24.65 5.62 29.26
C ASN A 409 -24.05 6.23 30.53
N TYR A 410 -23.21 7.25 30.36
CA TYR A 410 -22.42 7.90 31.39
C TYR A 410 -22.48 9.43 31.24
N TRP A 411 -22.19 10.19 32.29
CA TRP A 411 -22.04 11.65 32.18
C TRP A 411 -21.07 12.26 33.20
N LYS A 412 -20.51 13.41 32.85
CA LYS A 412 -19.69 14.26 33.72
C LYS A 412 -20.04 15.72 33.50
N GLU A 413 -20.08 16.51 34.57
CA GLU A 413 -20.41 17.94 34.51
C GLU A 413 -19.51 18.72 35.48
N ALA A 414 -19.06 19.91 35.08
CA ALA A 414 -18.27 20.79 35.93
C ALA A 414 -18.56 22.26 35.63
N SER A 415 -18.40 23.12 36.64
CA SER A 415 -18.45 24.59 36.56
C SER A 415 -17.11 25.26 36.87
N TRP A 416 -16.08 24.49 37.25
CA TRP A 416 -14.79 24.99 37.69
C TRP A 416 -13.66 24.57 36.75
N ASN A 417 -12.85 25.53 36.32
CA ASN A 417 -11.63 25.32 35.59
C ASN A 417 -10.48 25.18 36.60
N CYS A 418 -10.14 23.94 36.95
CA CYS A 418 -9.09 23.62 37.92
C CYS A 418 -7.69 24.11 37.50
N ARG A 419 -7.45 24.28 36.19
CA ARG A 419 -6.17 24.69 35.62
C ARG A 419 -5.91 26.19 35.79
N GLU A 420 -6.98 26.99 35.80
CA GLU A 420 -6.91 28.44 36.01
C GLU A 420 -7.42 28.88 37.41
N ASN A 421 -7.85 27.91 38.24
CA ASN A 421 -8.42 28.09 39.58
C ASN A 421 -9.55 29.14 39.66
N ARG A 422 -10.53 29.03 38.75
CA ARG A 422 -11.69 29.92 38.65
C ARG A 422 -12.88 29.20 37.98
N PRO A 423 -14.10 29.78 37.93
CA PRO A 423 -15.18 29.25 37.12
C PRO A 423 -14.81 29.11 35.64
N ILE A 424 -15.45 28.17 34.95
CA ILE A 424 -15.35 28.01 33.49
C ILE A 424 -15.97 29.23 32.82
N GLN A 425 -15.31 29.75 31.78
CA GLN A 425 -15.80 30.89 31.00
C GLN A 425 -15.62 30.67 29.49
N ILE A 426 -16.33 31.44 28.68
CA ILE A 426 -16.18 31.45 27.21
C ILE A 426 -14.72 31.71 26.84
N GLY A 427 -14.19 30.94 25.90
CA GLY A 427 -12.79 30.97 25.46
C GLY A 427 -11.85 30.02 26.22
N ASP A 428 -12.31 29.34 27.27
CA ASP A 428 -11.50 28.35 27.98
C ASP A 428 -11.13 27.16 27.07
N ARG A 429 -9.86 26.73 27.17
CA ARG A 429 -9.32 25.56 26.47
C ARG A 429 -9.59 24.30 27.30
N LEU A 430 -10.68 23.62 26.98
CA LEU A 430 -11.01 22.31 27.55
C LEU A 430 -10.39 21.22 26.67
N GLU A 431 -9.13 20.90 26.92
CA GLU A 431 -8.55 19.63 26.47
C GLU A 431 -9.14 18.49 27.29
N PHE A 432 -9.57 17.41 26.62
CA PHE A 432 -10.11 16.24 27.31
C PHE A 432 -9.81 14.92 26.60
N GLU A 433 -9.93 13.83 27.35
CA GLU A 433 -9.78 12.45 26.87
C GLU A 433 -10.72 11.50 27.65
N LEU A 434 -11.31 10.53 26.95
CA LEU A 434 -12.18 9.50 27.52
C LEU A 434 -11.43 8.19 27.73
N SER A 435 -11.38 7.65 28.95
CA SER A 435 -10.90 6.27 29.16
C SER A 435 -12.04 5.29 28.91
N GLN A 436 -11.88 4.43 27.90
CA GLN A 436 -12.80 3.34 27.57
C GLN A 436 -12.35 2.05 28.26
N PHE A 437 -12.20 2.08 29.59
CA PHE A 437 -11.82 0.90 30.37
C PHE A 437 -13.07 0.02 30.57
N LEU A 438 -13.13 -1.05 29.80
CA LEU A 438 -14.27 -1.97 29.71
C LEU A 438 -14.37 -2.83 30.98
N ASP A 439 -15.59 -3.20 31.37
CA ASP A 439 -15.81 -4.20 32.41
C ASP A 439 -15.22 -5.55 31.97
N LYS A 440 -14.27 -6.06 32.77
CA LYS A 440 -13.58 -7.35 32.55
C LYS A 440 -14.53 -8.54 32.33
N ASN A 441 -15.73 -8.50 32.89
CA ASN A 441 -16.74 -9.56 32.73
C ASN A 441 -17.62 -9.38 31.48
N GLY A 442 -17.55 -8.22 30.83
CA GLY A 442 -18.31 -7.85 29.64
C GLY A 442 -17.48 -7.76 28.34
N VAL A 443 -16.15 -7.80 28.40
CA VAL A 443 -15.28 -7.83 27.21
C VAL A 443 -15.45 -9.15 26.45
N ILE A 444 -15.84 -9.07 25.17
CA ILE A 444 -16.03 -10.25 24.32
C ILE A 444 -14.69 -10.92 23.97
N ARG A 445 -13.67 -10.12 23.65
CA ARG A 445 -12.31 -10.53 23.29
C ARG A 445 -11.36 -9.34 23.26
N GLY A 446 -10.06 -9.59 23.26
CA GLY A 446 -9.02 -8.56 23.44
C GLY A 446 -8.87 -8.17 24.91
N ARG A 447 -8.16 -7.07 25.17
CA ARG A 447 -7.99 -6.50 26.52
C ARG A 447 -9.18 -5.62 26.94
N ASP A 448 -9.13 -5.12 28.17
CA ASP A 448 -10.14 -4.29 28.83
C ASP A 448 -9.77 -2.80 28.89
N ASN A 449 -8.48 -2.45 28.98
CA ASN A 449 -8.03 -1.06 29.16
C ASN A 449 -7.73 -0.32 27.84
N TYR A 450 -8.45 0.78 27.58
CA TYR A 450 -8.28 1.63 26.39
C TYR A 450 -8.38 3.12 26.72
N TYR A 451 -7.52 3.93 26.09
CA TYR A 451 -7.65 5.38 26.13
C TYR A 451 -8.49 5.87 24.94
N GLY A 452 -8.80 7.15 24.92
CA GLY A 452 -9.59 7.81 23.87
C GLY A 452 -8.75 8.80 23.08
N THR A 453 -9.34 9.40 22.05
CA THR A 453 -8.68 10.49 21.34
C THR A 453 -8.58 11.72 22.26
N THR A 454 -7.42 12.37 22.28
CA THR A 454 -7.27 13.69 22.91
C THR A 454 -7.94 14.75 22.03
N PHE A 455 -8.96 15.41 22.56
CA PHE A 455 -9.72 16.47 21.89
C PHE A 455 -9.45 17.83 22.52
N LEU A 456 -9.54 18.90 21.71
CA LEU A 456 -9.59 20.28 22.20
C LEU A 456 -10.98 20.86 21.94
N TYR A 457 -11.69 21.21 23.00
CA TYR A 457 -12.93 21.98 22.98
C TYR A 457 -12.66 23.41 23.45
N ILE A 458 -13.15 24.39 22.70
CA ILE A 458 -13.13 25.80 23.11
C ILE A 458 -14.53 26.18 23.59
N VAL A 459 -14.64 26.56 24.87
CA VAL A 459 -15.92 26.91 25.51
C VAL A 459 -16.55 28.11 24.78
N GLY A 460 -17.81 27.99 24.40
CA GLY A 460 -18.54 28.93 23.55
C GLY A 460 -18.36 28.73 22.04
N GLN A 461 -17.47 27.85 21.58
CA GLN A 461 -17.13 27.70 20.16
C GLN A 461 -17.30 26.26 19.62
N GLY A 462 -16.88 25.23 20.36
CA GLY A 462 -16.93 23.83 19.93
C GLY A 462 -15.57 23.12 19.87
N ILE A 463 -15.56 21.89 19.35
CA ILE A 463 -14.34 21.13 19.03
C ILE A 463 -13.53 21.84 17.95
N VAL A 464 -12.20 21.82 18.07
CA VAL A 464 -11.26 22.33 17.05
C VAL A 464 -10.08 21.36 16.85
N PRO A 465 -9.49 21.31 15.63
CA PRO A 465 -8.17 20.72 15.42
C PRO A 465 -7.12 21.45 16.28
N TRP A 466 -6.17 20.72 16.85
CA TRP A 466 -5.18 21.27 17.80
C TRP A 466 -3.71 21.00 17.42
N ASP A 467 -2.86 21.91 17.87
CA ASP A 467 -1.39 21.88 17.86
C ASP A 467 -0.91 22.21 19.29
N VAL A 468 0.39 22.21 19.55
CA VAL A 468 0.97 22.46 20.88
C VAL A 468 1.74 23.78 20.97
N THR A 469 1.83 24.36 22.17
CA THR A 469 2.64 25.56 22.47
C THR A 469 4.12 25.42 22.13
N ASP A 470 4.63 24.21 22.26
CA ASP A 470 6.04 23.87 22.17
C ASP A 470 6.19 22.39 21.83
N LYS A 471 7.31 22.05 21.19
CA LYS A 471 7.71 20.68 20.86
C LYS A 471 9.03 20.30 21.52
N VAL A 472 9.37 20.95 22.63
CA VAL A 472 10.62 20.68 23.34
C VAL A 472 10.54 19.33 24.08
N PRO A 473 11.68 18.69 24.43
CA PRO A 473 11.69 17.49 25.25
C PRO A 473 10.95 17.70 26.57
N PHE A 474 10.25 16.66 27.04
CA PHE A 474 9.46 16.74 28.27
C PHE A 474 10.36 16.90 29.51
N VAL A 475 9.97 17.80 30.43
CA VAL A 475 10.67 18.05 31.69
C VAL A 475 9.65 18.13 32.83
N GLY A 476 9.71 17.20 33.77
CA GLY A 476 8.85 17.18 34.94
C GLY A 476 9.02 18.42 35.82
N GLY A 477 7.90 18.90 36.38
CA GLY A 477 7.78 20.15 37.14
C GLY A 477 7.41 21.38 36.31
N VAL A 478 7.30 21.28 34.98
CA VAL A 478 7.00 22.42 34.09
C VAL A 478 5.51 22.50 33.78
N PHE A 479 4.81 23.46 34.40
CA PHE A 479 3.38 23.66 34.19
C PHE A 479 3.06 24.09 32.74
N LYS A 480 2.02 23.46 32.14
CA LYS A 480 1.51 23.74 30.79
C LYS A 480 2.50 23.45 29.64
N GLN A 481 3.47 22.54 29.82
CA GLN A 481 4.34 22.10 28.73
C GLN A 481 3.54 21.33 27.66
N ARG A 482 3.75 21.63 26.37
CA ARG A 482 2.95 21.09 25.25
C ARG A 482 1.43 21.32 25.42
N ASP A 483 1.03 22.50 25.89
CA ASP A 483 -0.38 22.86 26.00
C ASP A 483 -1.04 22.95 24.63
N SER A 484 -2.26 22.42 24.52
CA SER A 484 -2.98 22.45 23.25
C SER A 484 -3.46 23.87 22.92
N MET A 485 -3.35 24.22 21.65
CA MET A 485 -3.90 25.43 21.04
C MET A 485 -4.64 25.07 19.74
N PRO A 486 -5.66 25.85 19.32
CA PRO A 486 -6.31 25.62 18.04
C PRO A 486 -5.34 25.78 16.87
N VAL A 487 -5.35 24.85 15.91
CA VAL A 487 -4.64 25.01 14.64
C VAL A 487 -5.17 26.26 13.93
N PRO A 488 -4.31 27.18 13.46
CA PRO A 488 -4.73 28.35 12.70
C PRO A 488 -5.56 27.99 11.47
N VAL A 489 -6.60 28.78 11.17
CA VAL A 489 -7.57 28.46 10.10
C VAL A 489 -6.91 28.33 8.72
N ASN A 490 -5.80 29.03 8.47
CA ASN A 490 -5.00 28.92 7.25
C ASN A 490 -4.19 27.61 7.15
N ALA A 491 -3.85 26.97 8.27
CA ALA A 491 -3.13 25.70 8.30
C ALA A 491 -4.07 24.47 8.30
N ARG A 492 -5.38 24.66 8.46
CA ARG A 492 -6.38 23.58 8.36
C ARG A 492 -6.59 23.19 6.89
N LEU A 493 -5.91 22.13 6.45
CA LEU A 493 -6.05 21.60 5.08
C LEU A 493 -7.42 20.94 4.85
N GLY A 494 -7.97 20.27 5.88
CA GLY A 494 -9.31 19.66 5.85
C GLY A 494 -10.43 20.54 6.42
N GLY A 495 -10.19 21.83 6.68
CA GLY A 495 -11.12 22.64 7.46
C GLY A 495 -11.25 22.12 8.90
N ASP A 496 -12.47 22.00 9.44
CA ASP A 496 -12.70 21.44 10.78
C ASP A 496 -12.55 19.91 10.83
N THR A 497 -12.47 19.21 9.69
CA THR A 497 -12.07 17.79 9.65
C THR A 497 -10.56 17.59 9.66
N SER A 498 -9.76 18.65 9.82
CA SER A 498 -8.33 18.50 10.03
C SER A 498 -8.04 17.77 11.33
N LEU A 499 -7.08 16.85 11.29
CA LEU A 499 -6.57 16.19 12.48
C LEU A 499 -5.77 17.17 13.35
N HIS A 500 -5.39 16.73 14.54
CA HIS A 500 -4.33 17.38 15.30
C HIS A 500 -2.97 17.20 14.61
N VAL A 501 -1.99 18.05 14.94
CA VAL A 501 -0.58 17.83 14.56
C VAL A 501 -0.10 16.48 15.08
N GLN A 502 0.83 15.81 14.37
CA GLN A 502 1.39 14.56 14.85
C GLN A 502 2.27 14.83 16.09
N MET A 503 1.82 14.34 17.25
CA MET A 503 2.50 14.45 18.55
C MET A 503 2.89 13.07 19.11
N THR A 504 2.67 12.01 18.35
CA THR A 504 2.98 10.62 18.67
C THR A 504 4.23 10.18 17.91
N ALA A 505 4.79 9.02 18.27
CA ALA A 505 5.88 8.40 17.53
C ALA A 505 5.43 7.29 16.57
N GLU A 506 4.23 7.42 15.99
CA GLU A 506 3.75 6.59 14.85
C GLU A 506 3.57 7.45 13.58
N PRO A 507 4.68 7.93 12.99
CA PRO A 507 4.66 8.89 11.87
C PRO A 507 4.35 8.28 10.50
N ASP A 508 4.04 6.99 10.41
CA ASP A 508 3.53 6.37 9.18
C ASP A 508 2.00 6.19 9.20
N GLY A 509 1.34 6.40 10.35
CA GLY A 509 -0.12 6.32 10.52
C GLY A 509 -0.91 7.57 10.10
N HIS A 510 -0.31 8.50 9.34
CA HIS A 510 -0.91 9.83 9.06
C HIS A 510 -2.28 9.79 8.35
N PHE A 511 -2.53 8.82 7.47
CA PHE A 511 -3.73 8.78 6.62
C PHE A 511 -4.82 7.81 7.12
N GLN A 512 -4.64 7.18 8.29
CA GLN A 512 -5.54 6.15 8.81
C GLN A 512 -6.54 6.66 9.86
N GLN A 513 -6.44 7.92 10.27
CA GLN A 513 -7.23 8.46 11.38
C GLN A 513 -8.61 8.96 10.94
N MET A 514 -9.61 8.70 11.78
CA MET A 514 -10.90 9.41 11.73
C MET A 514 -10.71 10.91 11.99
N ALA A 515 -11.49 11.75 11.31
CA ALA A 515 -11.55 13.18 11.62
C ALA A 515 -11.94 13.42 13.10
N THR A 516 -11.35 14.43 13.76
CA THR A 516 -11.63 14.74 15.17
C THR A 516 -13.00 15.37 15.41
N ASN A 517 -13.70 15.78 14.33
CA ASN A 517 -15.08 16.23 14.35
C ASN A 517 -16.07 15.17 13.84
N LEU A 518 -15.66 13.90 13.71
CA LEU A 518 -16.51 12.81 13.22
C LEU A 518 -17.84 12.76 14.00
N SER A 519 -18.97 12.72 13.28
CA SER A 519 -20.29 12.75 13.87
C SER A 519 -20.55 11.51 14.73
N ALA A 520 -21.31 11.69 15.81
CA ALA A 520 -21.72 10.61 16.71
C ALA A 520 -22.40 9.42 15.99
N VAL A 521 -23.04 9.63 14.83
CA VAL A 521 -23.68 8.56 14.04
C VAL A 521 -22.71 7.78 13.13
N ASN A 522 -21.46 8.25 12.98
CA ASN A 522 -20.50 7.74 12.00
C ASN A 522 -19.34 6.93 12.59
N GLY A 523 -19.05 7.05 13.89
CA GLY A 523 -17.96 6.32 14.57
C GLY A 523 -17.94 4.81 14.31
N GLN A 524 -19.04 4.13 14.63
CA GLN A 524 -19.12 2.68 14.45
C GLN A 524 -19.12 2.26 12.97
N ALA A 525 -19.73 3.06 12.08
CA ALA A 525 -19.73 2.78 10.64
C ALA A 525 -18.33 2.94 10.02
N PHE A 526 -17.55 3.92 10.49
CA PHE A 526 -16.16 4.15 10.08
C PHE A 526 -15.26 2.96 10.42
N VAL A 527 -15.31 2.45 11.66
CA VAL A 527 -14.49 1.28 12.04
C VAL A 527 -14.94 -0.02 11.35
N LEU A 528 -16.25 -0.20 11.12
CA LEU A 528 -16.74 -1.33 10.32
C LEU A 528 -16.29 -1.22 8.86
N GLY A 529 -16.23 -0.01 8.28
CA GLY A 529 -15.70 0.23 6.94
C GLY A 529 -14.20 -0.05 6.84
N ARG A 530 -13.44 0.36 7.86
CA ARG A 530 -12.03 0.03 7.99
C ARG A 530 -11.79 -1.48 8.05
N ARG A 531 -12.65 -2.23 8.76
CA ARG A 531 -12.59 -3.69 8.77
C ARG A 531 -12.72 -4.26 7.35
N VAL A 532 -13.67 -3.79 6.56
CA VAL A 532 -13.83 -4.20 5.15
C VAL A 532 -12.57 -3.87 4.33
N HIS A 533 -11.99 -2.68 4.51
CA HIS A 533 -10.79 -2.23 3.78
C HIS A 533 -9.58 -3.17 3.95
N HIS A 534 -9.41 -3.73 5.16
CA HIS A 534 -8.29 -4.60 5.55
C HIS A 534 -8.56 -6.11 5.35
N THR A 535 -9.78 -6.48 4.97
CA THR A 535 -10.23 -7.88 4.82
C THR A 535 -9.94 -8.42 3.41
N SER A 536 -9.44 -9.66 3.32
CA SER A 536 -9.40 -10.43 2.07
C SER A 536 -10.79 -10.85 1.62
N PHE A 537 -11.09 -10.64 0.35
CA PHE A 537 -12.29 -11.16 -0.32
C PHE A 537 -12.07 -12.57 -0.89
N VAL A 538 -10.87 -13.15 -0.70
CA VAL A 538 -10.59 -14.57 -1.00
C VAL A 538 -10.86 -15.41 0.25
N ASP A 539 -10.17 -15.13 1.36
CA ASP A 539 -10.17 -15.99 2.55
C ASP A 539 -10.79 -15.35 3.81
N GLY A 540 -11.22 -14.08 3.76
CA GLY A 540 -11.78 -13.35 4.89
C GLY A 540 -10.76 -12.91 5.96
N GLY A 541 -9.47 -13.18 5.80
CA GLY A 541 -8.41 -12.80 6.74
C GLY A 541 -8.08 -11.31 6.70
N HIS A 542 -7.61 -10.76 7.81
CA HIS A 542 -7.19 -9.36 7.93
C HIS A 542 -5.66 -9.25 7.84
N ASP A 543 -5.12 -8.22 7.16
CA ASP A 543 -3.68 -8.01 6.99
C ASP A 543 -2.99 -7.42 8.24
N GLU A 544 -3.76 -6.81 9.14
CA GLU A 544 -3.23 -6.03 10.27
C GLU A 544 -2.69 -6.90 11.42
N ASN A 545 -3.44 -7.94 11.79
CA ASN A 545 -3.14 -8.82 12.91
C ASN A 545 -3.98 -10.11 12.80
N PRO A 546 -3.39 -11.32 12.91
CA PRO A 546 -4.12 -12.58 12.84
C PRO A 546 -5.24 -12.76 13.89
N GLU A 547 -5.13 -12.14 15.07
CA GLU A 547 -6.16 -12.23 16.12
C GLU A 547 -7.53 -11.77 15.63
N ASN A 548 -7.58 -10.78 14.73
CA ASN A 548 -8.80 -10.25 14.13
C ASN A 548 -9.67 -11.33 13.47
N GLY A 549 -9.07 -12.47 13.08
CA GLY A 549 -9.75 -13.67 12.62
C GLY A 549 -10.30 -13.56 11.19
N ILE A 550 -11.25 -14.44 10.87
CA ILE A 550 -11.88 -14.51 9.54
C ILE A 550 -13.21 -13.77 9.55
N PHE A 551 -13.41 -12.90 8.56
CA PHE A 551 -14.70 -12.28 8.27
C PHE A 551 -15.46 -13.12 7.25
N ASN A 552 -16.20 -14.12 7.74
CA ASN A 552 -16.88 -15.14 6.94
C ASN A 552 -17.77 -14.60 5.79
N GLU A 553 -18.35 -13.40 5.92
CA GLU A 553 -19.18 -12.79 4.87
C GLU A 553 -18.39 -12.38 3.60
N MET A 554 -17.07 -12.20 3.72
CA MET A 554 -16.18 -11.78 2.62
C MET A 554 -15.48 -12.97 1.93
N VAL A 555 -15.57 -14.17 2.49
CA VAL A 555 -14.89 -15.37 1.95
C VAL A 555 -15.45 -15.71 0.56
N GLY A 556 -14.56 -15.93 -0.41
CA GLY A 556 -14.93 -16.31 -1.78
C GLY A 556 -15.72 -15.26 -2.56
N LYS A 557 -15.57 -13.97 -2.22
CA LYS A 557 -16.22 -12.84 -2.89
C LYS A 557 -15.36 -12.20 -3.99
N SER A 558 -14.04 -12.40 -3.97
CA SER A 558 -13.19 -12.08 -5.14
C SER A 558 -13.55 -13.02 -6.28
N GLY A 559 -13.98 -12.45 -7.39
CA GLY A 559 -14.43 -13.15 -8.58
C GLY A 559 -13.35 -13.98 -9.27
N THR A 560 -13.71 -14.51 -10.44
CA THR A 560 -12.85 -15.43 -11.21
C THR A 560 -11.51 -14.82 -11.61
N ARG A 561 -11.43 -13.50 -11.74
CA ARG A 561 -10.19 -12.74 -11.96
C ARG A 561 -10.23 -11.44 -11.14
N TYR A 562 -9.05 -10.93 -10.79
CA TYR A 562 -8.84 -9.72 -9.99
C TYR A 562 -7.38 -9.26 -10.01
N VAL A 563 -7.10 -8.08 -9.46
CA VAL A 563 -5.74 -7.54 -9.24
C VAL A 563 -5.28 -7.76 -7.79
N SER A 564 -6.14 -7.44 -6.82
CA SER A 564 -5.87 -7.54 -5.38
C SER A 564 -7.06 -8.13 -4.61
N ASP A 565 -6.80 -8.89 -3.55
CA ASP A 565 -7.84 -9.51 -2.71
C ASP A 565 -8.40 -8.57 -1.65
N ARG A 566 -7.72 -7.44 -1.37
CA ARG A 566 -8.10 -6.43 -0.38
C ARG A 566 -7.68 -5.01 -0.81
N CYS A 567 -8.34 -4.01 -0.24
CA CYS A 567 -8.09 -2.60 -0.58
C CYS A 567 -6.72 -2.12 -0.08
N SER A 568 -6.37 -2.47 1.16
CA SER A 568 -5.13 -2.04 1.84
C SER A 568 -3.83 -2.48 1.15
N HIS A 569 -3.86 -3.60 0.41
CA HIS A 569 -2.70 -4.10 -0.31
C HIS A 569 -2.26 -3.15 -1.45
N CYS A 570 -3.21 -2.48 -2.11
CA CYS A 570 -2.91 -1.40 -3.04
C CYS A 570 -2.70 -0.07 -2.31
N HIS A 571 -3.53 0.22 -1.32
CA HIS A 571 -3.51 1.47 -0.54
C HIS A 571 -2.74 1.31 0.78
N GLU A 572 -1.43 1.12 0.69
CA GLU A 572 -0.52 0.93 1.84
C GLU A 572 -0.73 2.04 2.89
N ARG A 573 -1.32 1.68 4.05
CA ARG A 573 -1.75 2.62 5.12
C ARG A 573 -2.63 3.79 4.64
N ASN A 574 -3.53 3.56 3.67
CA ASN A 574 -4.31 4.58 2.94
C ASN A 574 -3.46 5.54 2.07
N GLY A 575 -2.16 5.30 1.95
CA GLY A 575 -1.22 6.02 1.11
C GLY A 575 -1.22 5.53 -0.34
N ARG A 576 -0.10 5.79 -1.02
CA ARG A 576 0.12 5.33 -2.38
C ARG A 576 0.64 3.89 -2.36
N ALA A 577 0.49 3.17 -3.47
CA ALA A 577 1.23 1.93 -3.63
C ALA A 577 2.75 2.20 -3.65
N PRO A 578 3.60 1.31 -3.10
CA PRO A 578 5.03 1.37 -3.30
C PRO A 578 5.41 0.99 -4.75
N MET A 579 6.58 1.43 -5.20
CA MET A 579 7.16 0.99 -6.47
C MET A 579 7.63 -0.46 -6.37
N ALA A 580 7.26 -1.29 -7.36
CA ALA A 580 7.90 -2.58 -7.57
C ALA A 580 9.30 -2.39 -8.20
N ALA A 581 10.17 -3.39 -8.02
CA ALA A 581 11.45 -3.45 -8.70
C ALA A 581 11.29 -3.77 -10.20
N VAL A 582 12.37 -3.64 -10.97
CA VAL A 582 12.41 -4.07 -12.37
C VAL A 582 12.24 -5.60 -12.43
N GLY A 583 11.41 -6.08 -13.35
CA GLY A 583 11.02 -7.48 -13.51
C GLY A 583 9.82 -7.92 -12.66
N GLU A 584 9.63 -7.32 -11.48
CA GLU A 584 8.60 -7.73 -10.51
C GLU A 584 7.16 -7.38 -10.93
N PRO A 585 6.15 -8.21 -10.57
CA PRO A 585 4.74 -7.94 -10.81
C PRO A 585 4.27 -6.58 -10.27
N LEU A 586 3.51 -5.84 -11.09
CA LEU A 586 2.86 -4.59 -10.67
C LEU A 586 1.46 -4.86 -10.11
N ASP A 587 1.34 -5.75 -9.12
CA ASP A 587 0.06 -6.23 -8.59
C ASP A 587 -0.60 -5.30 -7.56
N ARG A 588 0.03 -4.16 -7.28
CA ARG A 588 -0.52 -3.02 -6.52
C ARG A 588 -0.92 -1.83 -7.42
N TRP A 589 -0.93 -2.05 -8.73
CA TRP A 589 -1.22 -1.07 -9.76
C TRP A 589 -2.41 -1.54 -10.58
N VAL A 590 -3.17 -0.58 -11.12
CA VAL A 590 -4.24 -0.87 -12.07
C VAL A 590 -3.74 -0.56 -13.48
N PHE A 591 -3.66 -1.57 -14.33
CA PHE A 591 -3.48 -1.39 -15.76
C PHE A 591 -4.86 -1.33 -16.41
N LYS A 592 -5.35 -0.11 -16.67
CA LYS A 592 -6.50 0.06 -17.56
C LYS A 592 -6.05 -0.32 -18.98
N VAL A 593 -6.87 -1.08 -19.70
CA VAL A 593 -6.53 -1.62 -21.02
C VAL A 593 -7.65 -1.39 -22.03
N GLY A 594 -7.27 -1.29 -23.29
CA GLY A 594 -8.19 -1.15 -24.41
C GLY A 594 -7.62 -1.72 -25.70
N ASN A 595 -8.50 -1.89 -26.68
CA ASN A 595 -8.11 -2.22 -28.05
C ASN A 595 -7.47 -1.01 -28.76
N ALA A 596 -7.12 -1.15 -30.04
CA ALA A 596 -6.53 -0.07 -30.84
C ALA A 596 -7.42 1.20 -31.01
N GLN A 597 -8.69 1.18 -30.57
CA GLN A 597 -9.59 2.34 -30.55
C GLN A 597 -9.90 2.83 -29.11
N GLY A 598 -9.23 2.30 -28.08
CA GLY A 598 -9.47 2.63 -26.67
C GLY A 598 -10.79 2.09 -26.09
N ASN A 599 -11.49 1.22 -26.82
CA ASN A 599 -12.66 0.50 -26.28
C ASN A 599 -12.20 -0.66 -25.40
N PRO A 600 -13.04 -1.18 -24.48
CA PRO A 600 -12.71 -2.35 -23.65
C PRO A 600 -12.12 -3.49 -24.49
N HIS A 601 -10.97 -4.01 -24.07
CA HIS A 601 -10.21 -4.96 -24.85
C HIS A 601 -10.97 -6.32 -24.93
N PRO A 602 -11.22 -6.89 -26.12
CA PRO A 602 -12.08 -8.07 -26.28
C PRO A 602 -11.70 -9.28 -25.42
N GLN A 603 -10.41 -9.48 -25.12
CA GLN A 603 -9.92 -10.60 -24.30
C GLN A 603 -9.48 -10.22 -22.88
N LEU A 604 -9.59 -8.96 -22.46
CA LEU A 604 -9.06 -8.45 -21.18
C LEU A 604 -10.02 -7.50 -20.42
N GLY A 605 -11.17 -7.11 -21.00
CA GLY A 605 -12.07 -6.14 -20.36
C GLY A 605 -11.47 -4.72 -20.33
N ARG A 606 -11.68 -3.99 -19.23
CA ARG A 606 -11.23 -2.61 -19.00
C ARG A 606 -9.99 -2.55 -18.11
N VAL A 607 -9.74 -3.58 -17.30
CA VAL A 607 -8.56 -3.77 -16.45
C VAL A 607 -7.98 -5.15 -16.69
N LEU A 608 -6.67 -5.21 -16.92
CA LEU A 608 -5.92 -6.46 -16.95
C LEU A 608 -5.82 -7.03 -15.52
N GLN A 609 -6.33 -8.24 -15.34
CA GLN A 609 -6.48 -8.90 -14.04
C GLN A 609 -5.51 -10.10 -13.89
N PRO A 610 -4.36 -9.91 -13.21
CA PRO A 610 -3.31 -10.93 -13.15
C PRO A 610 -3.62 -12.14 -12.26
N LYS A 611 -4.48 -12.00 -11.25
CA LYS A 611 -4.85 -13.09 -10.34
C LYS A 611 -6.14 -13.76 -10.82
N ALA A 612 -6.25 -15.07 -10.60
CA ALA A 612 -7.39 -15.86 -11.06
C ALA A 612 -7.79 -16.94 -10.04
N ASN A 613 -9.11 -17.12 -9.88
CA ASN A 613 -9.77 -18.04 -8.97
C ASN A 613 -10.81 -18.90 -9.71
N GLY A 614 -11.38 -19.90 -9.04
CA GLY A 614 -12.52 -20.66 -9.57
C GLY A 614 -12.25 -21.44 -10.87
N GLY A 615 -10.99 -21.76 -11.16
CA GLY A 615 -10.58 -22.45 -12.38
C GLY A 615 -10.41 -21.54 -13.61
N ALA A 616 -10.54 -20.22 -13.47
CA ALA A 616 -10.17 -19.29 -14.53
C ALA A 616 -8.64 -19.20 -14.70
N THR A 617 -8.19 -18.78 -15.89
CA THR A 617 -6.79 -18.50 -16.19
C THR A 617 -6.50 -17.01 -15.99
N SER A 618 -5.31 -16.69 -15.48
CA SER A 618 -4.73 -15.35 -15.45
C SER A 618 -4.71 -14.73 -16.86
N GLU A 619 -4.96 -13.44 -16.94
CA GLU A 619 -4.87 -12.67 -18.19
C GLU A 619 -3.44 -12.34 -18.62
N GLY A 620 -2.49 -12.49 -17.70
CA GLY A 620 -1.13 -12.00 -17.83
C GLY A 620 -0.75 -11.09 -16.65
N THR A 621 0.54 -10.75 -16.56
CA THR A 621 1.10 -9.93 -15.48
C THR A 621 1.92 -8.80 -16.09
N PRO A 622 1.63 -7.53 -15.77
CA PRO A 622 2.47 -6.41 -16.14
C PRO A 622 3.67 -6.28 -15.19
N SER A 623 4.85 -5.98 -15.73
CA SER A 623 6.02 -5.57 -14.95
C SER A 623 6.84 -4.49 -15.66
N ILE A 624 7.69 -3.77 -14.92
CA ILE A 624 8.64 -2.81 -15.50
C ILE A 624 9.81 -3.62 -16.07
N ALA A 625 10.01 -3.58 -17.39
CA ALA A 625 11.12 -4.26 -18.06
C ALA A 625 12.45 -3.53 -17.84
N PHE A 626 12.43 -2.19 -17.94
CA PHE A 626 13.56 -1.29 -17.65
C PHE A 626 13.08 0.16 -17.59
N TRP A 627 13.94 1.05 -17.08
CA TRP A 627 13.73 2.49 -17.09
C TRP A 627 14.47 3.15 -18.26
N THR A 628 13.80 4.03 -19.00
CA THR A 628 14.48 4.96 -19.93
C THR A 628 14.86 6.20 -19.14
N GLU A 629 16.15 6.48 -18.98
CA GLU A 629 16.61 7.72 -18.32
C GLU A 629 17.01 8.80 -19.34
N SER A 630 16.66 10.05 -19.04
CA SER A 630 17.02 11.22 -19.84
C SER A 630 16.98 12.48 -18.98
N GLY A 631 18.06 13.29 -18.99
CA GLY A 631 18.13 14.55 -18.26
C GLY A 631 17.96 14.42 -16.74
N GLY A 632 18.32 13.27 -16.16
CA GLY A 632 18.11 12.96 -14.73
C GLY A 632 16.69 12.49 -14.39
N LEU A 633 15.76 12.50 -15.35
CA LEU A 633 14.42 11.94 -15.21
C LEU A 633 14.36 10.52 -15.79
N ARG A 634 13.34 9.75 -15.41
CA ARG A 634 13.12 8.38 -15.92
C ARG A 634 11.66 8.12 -16.30
N SER A 635 11.43 7.30 -17.32
CA SER A 635 10.10 6.77 -17.69
C SER A 635 10.10 5.23 -17.72
N PRO A 636 9.00 4.58 -17.31
CA PRO A 636 8.93 3.12 -17.26
C PRO A 636 8.67 2.52 -18.64
N ASN A 637 9.34 1.41 -18.97
CA ASN A 637 9.02 0.58 -20.12
C ASN A 637 8.39 -0.71 -19.61
N TYR A 638 7.16 -0.99 -19.99
CA TYR A 638 6.41 -2.15 -19.50
C TYR A 638 6.57 -3.37 -20.40
N GLN A 639 6.62 -4.53 -19.76
CA GLN A 639 6.43 -5.84 -20.37
C GLN A 639 5.20 -6.52 -19.77
N PHE A 640 4.66 -7.50 -20.48
CA PHE A 640 3.48 -8.26 -20.10
C PHE A 640 3.78 -9.74 -20.32
N THR A 641 3.47 -10.59 -19.33
CA THR A 641 3.20 -12.00 -19.61
C THR A 641 1.78 -12.10 -20.20
N GLY A 642 1.49 -13.14 -20.98
CA GLY A 642 0.19 -13.26 -21.65
C GLY A 642 0.03 -12.29 -22.82
N LEU A 643 -1.15 -11.68 -22.96
CA LEU A 643 -1.45 -10.78 -24.07
C LEU A 643 -1.01 -9.34 -23.74
N ARG A 644 -0.16 -8.76 -24.60
CA ARG A 644 0.11 -7.32 -24.56
C ARG A 644 -1.09 -6.55 -25.17
N PRO A 645 -1.77 -5.67 -24.41
CA PRO A 645 -2.85 -4.83 -24.96
C PRO A 645 -2.28 -3.79 -25.93
N GLU A 646 -3.07 -3.38 -26.94
CA GLU A 646 -2.66 -2.35 -27.88
C GLU A 646 -2.62 -0.95 -27.23
N THR A 647 -3.58 -0.67 -26.35
CA THR A 647 -3.62 0.56 -25.54
C THR A 647 -3.73 0.26 -24.05
N PHE A 648 -3.01 1.00 -23.21
CA PHE A 648 -3.04 0.85 -21.76
C PHE A 648 -2.69 2.15 -21.02
N SER A 649 -3.13 2.24 -19.77
CA SER A 649 -2.83 3.31 -18.81
C SER A 649 -2.40 2.65 -17.50
N ALA A 650 -1.12 2.78 -17.14
CA ALA A 650 -0.57 2.25 -15.90
C ALA A 650 -0.84 3.21 -14.75
N ARG A 651 -1.46 2.73 -13.66
CA ARG A 651 -1.93 3.60 -12.56
C ARG A 651 -1.52 3.04 -11.20
N LEU A 652 -0.55 3.70 -10.58
CA LEU A 652 -0.17 3.51 -9.19
C LEU A 652 -1.36 3.87 -8.28
N ALA A 653 -1.66 3.08 -7.24
CA ALA A 653 -2.77 3.42 -6.34
C ALA A 653 -2.56 4.81 -5.68
N PRO A 654 -3.54 5.74 -5.73
CA PRO A 654 -3.45 7.05 -5.07
C PRO A 654 -3.75 6.95 -3.56
N GLN A 655 -3.35 7.98 -2.81
CA GLN A 655 -3.77 8.14 -1.41
C GLN A 655 -5.29 8.36 -1.29
N LEU A 656 -5.89 7.90 -0.19
CA LEU A 656 -7.34 7.96 0.05
C LEU A 656 -7.80 9.14 0.93
N VAL A 657 -6.87 9.83 1.59
CA VAL A 657 -7.21 10.86 2.58
C VAL A 657 -7.90 12.09 1.96
N GLY A 658 -8.96 12.57 2.62
CA GLY A 658 -9.69 13.79 2.25
C GLY A 658 -10.63 13.67 1.03
N ILE A 659 -10.80 12.50 0.39
CA ILE A 659 -11.58 12.42 -0.85
C ILE A 659 -13.08 12.72 -0.67
N GLY A 660 -13.65 12.54 0.54
CA GLY A 660 -15.01 12.98 0.85
C GLY A 660 -15.16 14.51 0.85
N LEU A 661 -14.13 15.26 1.26
CA LEU A 661 -14.14 16.72 1.13
C LEU A 661 -14.13 17.15 -0.35
N LEU A 662 -13.44 16.40 -1.22
CA LEU A 662 -13.42 16.64 -2.67
C LEU A 662 -14.76 16.27 -3.34
N GLU A 663 -15.46 15.26 -2.84
CA GLU A 663 -16.84 14.95 -3.22
C GLU A 663 -17.79 16.10 -2.87
N ALA A 664 -17.58 16.71 -1.70
CA ALA A 664 -18.43 17.76 -1.16
C ALA A 664 -18.26 19.14 -1.84
N ILE A 665 -17.23 19.37 -2.67
CA ILE A 665 -17.09 20.63 -3.43
C ILE A 665 -18.25 20.77 -4.43
N PRO A 666 -19.03 21.87 -4.45
CA PRO A 666 -20.11 22.06 -5.42
C PRO A 666 -19.60 22.01 -6.87
N GLU A 667 -20.35 21.37 -7.78
CA GLU A 667 -19.99 21.30 -9.20
C GLU A 667 -19.80 22.69 -9.82
N SER A 668 -20.61 23.67 -9.40
CA SER A 668 -20.49 25.06 -9.85
C SER A 668 -19.16 25.72 -9.49
N THR A 669 -18.50 25.32 -8.40
CA THR A 669 -17.18 25.85 -8.00
C THR A 669 -16.07 25.38 -8.94
N ILE A 670 -16.20 24.16 -9.48
CA ILE A 670 -15.23 23.55 -10.41
C ILE A 670 -15.52 24.04 -11.83
N LEU A 671 -16.80 24.09 -12.24
CA LEU A 671 -17.21 24.59 -13.55
C LEU A 671 -16.96 26.09 -13.74
N ALA A 672 -16.93 26.89 -12.66
CA ALA A 672 -16.51 28.29 -12.71
C ALA A 672 -15.00 28.48 -13.01
N ARG A 673 -14.22 27.40 -13.09
CA ARG A 673 -12.80 27.37 -13.47
C ARG A 673 -12.54 26.67 -14.80
N GLU A 674 -13.57 26.17 -15.47
CA GLU A 674 -13.44 25.51 -16.77
C GLU A 674 -13.11 26.55 -17.86
N ASP A 675 -11.93 26.45 -18.47
CA ASP A 675 -11.46 27.34 -19.54
C ASP A 675 -10.95 26.53 -20.76
N ILE A 676 -11.85 25.74 -21.35
CA ILE A 676 -11.55 24.81 -22.46
C ILE A 676 -10.84 25.46 -23.66
N ASN A 677 -10.94 26.78 -23.82
CA ASN A 677 -10.43 27.50 -24.99
C ASN A 677 -9.24 28.43 -24.69
N ASP A 678 -8.64 28.38 -23.49
CA ASP A 678 -7.59 29.32 -23.05
C ASP A 678 -8.03 30.79 -23.28
N ALA A 679 -9.24 31.12 -22.83
CA ALA A 679 -9.88 32.41 -23.07
C ALA A 679 -9.17 33.57 -22.35
N ASN A 680 -8.38 33.26 -21.32
CA ASN A 680 -7.53 34.23 -20.62
C ASN A 680 -6.12 34.38 -21.24
N GLY A 681 -5.67 33.44 -22.09
CA GLY A 681 -4.37 33.44 -22.76
C GLY A 681 -3.18 33.11 -21.86
N ASP A 682 -3.38 32.37 -20.76
CA ASP A 682 -2.31 31.91 -19.86
C ASP A 682 -1.66 30.58 -20.31
N GLY A 683 -2.27 29.90 -21.28
CA GLY A 683 -1.80 28.63 -21.86
C GLY A 683 -2.33 27.38 -21.16
N ILE A 684 -3.38 27.51 -20.34
CA ILE A 684 -4.01 26.43 -19.58
C ILE A 684 -5.46 26.28 -20.08
N SER A 685 -5.89 25.04 -20.34
CA SER A 685 -7.17 24.71 -20.98
C SER A 685 -8.05 23.80 -20.11
N GLY A 686 -8.06 24.08 -18.80
CA GLY A 686 -8.64 23.23 -17.75
C GLY A 686 -10.09 22.84 -18.03
N ARG A 687 -10.35 21.52 -18.10
CA ARG A 687 -11.63 20.96 -18.55
C ARG A 687 -12.28 20.03 -17.53
N ALA A 688 -13.59 20.15 -17.33
CA ALA A 688 -14.35 19.26 -16.47
C ALA A 688 -14.68 17.93 -17.20
N GLN A 689 -14.25 16.81 -16.63
CA GLN A 689 -14.67 15.49 -17.12
C GLN A 689 -16.18 15.30 -16.88
N ARG A 690 -16.91 14.83 -17.90
CA ARG A 690 -18.35 14.51 -17.82
C ARG A 690 -18.53 13.01 -17.86
N ILE A 691 -19.19 12.45 -16.84
CA ILE A 691 -19.36 11.00 -16.63
C ILE A 691 -20.83 10.67 -16.45
N VAL A 692 -21.27 9.53 -16.96
CA VAL A 692 -22.62 9.00 -16.71
C VAL A 692 -22.64 8.29 -15.35
N ASP A 693 -23.58 8.69 -14.48
CA ASP A 693 -23.88 8.01 -13.22
C ASP A 693 -24.47 6.61 -13.50
N PRO A 694 -23.83 5.51 -13.04
CA PRO A 694 -24.28 4.16 -13.36
C PRO A 694 -25.60 3.77 -12.69
N VAL A 695 -26.07 4.54 -11.69
CA VAL A 695 -27.35 4.30 -10.99
C VAL A 695 -28.45 5.18 -11.57
N THR A 696 -28.18 6.47 -11.79
CA THR A 696 -29.23 7.43 -12.21
C THR A 696 -29.27 7.72 -13.71
N GLY A 697 -28.25 7.32 -14.47
CA GLY A 697 -28.09 7.65 -15.89
C GLY A 697 -27.82 9.13 -16.19
N GLN A 698 -27.74 9.98 -15.15
CA GLN A 698 -27.51 11.42 -15.31
C GLN A 698 -26.05 11.71 -15.65
N THR A 699 -25.82 12.76 -16.43
CA THR A 699 -24.47 13.33 -16.57
C THR A 699 -24.06 14.03 -15.27
N ARG A 700 -22.89 13.68 -14.77
CA ARG A 700 -22.29 14.20 -13.53
C ARG A 700 -20.88 14.72 -13.81
N LEU A 701 -20.34 15.50 -12.89
CA LEU A 701 -18.93 15.83 -12.84
C LEU A 701 -18.13 14.57 -12.48
N GLY A 702 -17.11 14.27 -13.29
CA GLY A 702 -16.07 13.32 -12.94
C GLY A 702 -15.11 13.91 -11.91
N ARG A 703 -14.73 13.15 -10.88
CA ARG A 703 -13.95 13.63 -9.72
C ARG A 703 -12.77 12.74 -9.33
N PHE A 704 -12.93 11.41 -9.38
CA PHE A 704 -11.93 10.49 -8.82
C PHE A 704 -11.22 9.63 -9.88
N GLY A 705 -10.08 9.04 -9.48
CA GLY A 705 -9.11 8.48 -10.39
C GLY A 705 -8.23 9.55 -11.06
N TYR A 706 -7.28 9.09 -11.89
CA TYR A 706 -6.29 9.96 -12.55
C TYR A 706 -6.85 10.76 -13.72
N LYS A 707 -7.90 10.27 -14.39
CA LYS A 707 -8.62 10.99 -15.47
C LYS A 707 -10.07 11.30 -15.07
N ALA A 708 -10.32 11.48 -13.77
CA ALA A 708 -11.63 11.88 -13.22
C ALA A 708 -12.81 10.96 -13.60
N ALA A 709 -12.56 9.65 -13.75
CA ALA A 709 -13.49 8.70 -14.38
C ALA A 709 -14.72 8.30 -13.54
N THR A 710 -14.77 8.62 -12.24
CA THR A 710 -15.91 8.31 -11.37
C THR A 710 -16.41 9.56 -10.62
N THR A 711 -17.67 9.54 -10.22
CA THR A 711 -18.46 10.75 -9.89
C THR A 711 -18.65 10.99 -8.39
N SER A 712 -18.53 9.93 -7.60
CA SER A 712 -18.76 9.90 -6.15
C SER A 712 -17.78 8.92 -5.50
N VAL A 713 -17.54 9.04 -4.19
CA VAL A 713 -16.72 8.09 -3.42
C VAL A 713 -17.36 6.70 -3.49
N LYS A 714 -18.70 6.61 -3.47
CA LYS A 714 -19.41 5.34 -3.68
C LYS A 714 -19.17 4.75 -5.08
N HIS A 715 -19.15 5.57 -6.13
CA HIS A 715 -18.79 5.12 -7.48
C HIS A 715 -17.33 4.66 -7.55
N GLN A 716 -16.40 5.40 -6.94
CA GLN A 716 -14.98 5.02 -6.90
C GLN A 716 -14.75 3.70 -6.17
N VAL A 717 -15.36 3.50 -5.00
CA VAL A 717 -15.27 2.25 -4.22
C VAL A 717 -15.93 1.08 -4.96
N ALA A 718 -17.12 1.28 -5.55
CA ALA A 718 -17.78 0.24 -6.34
C ALA A 718 -16.97 -0.15 -7.59
N SER A 719 -16.31 0.82 -8.24
CA SER A 719 -15.45 0.60 -9.40
C SER A 719 -14.19 -0.18 -9.02
N ALA A 720 -13.55 0.17 -7.90
CA ALA A 720 -12.39 -0.57 -7.38
C ALA A 720 -12.75 -2.01 -6.98
N PHE A 721 -13.89 -2.21 -6.31
CA PHE A 721 -14.41 -3.55 -6.05
C PHE A 721 -14.57 -4.34 -7.35
N ASN A 722 -15.23 -3.75 -8.35
CA ASN A 722 -15.55 -4.42 -9.60
C ASN A 722 -14.33 -4.75 -10.48
N THR A 723 -13.47 -3.76 -10.78
CA THR A 723 -12.35 -3.95 -11.74
C THR A 723 -11.04 -4.38 -11.09
N ASP A 724 -10.84 -4.09 -9.81
CA ASP A 724 -9.54 -4.28 -9.15
C ASP A 724 -9.58 -5.47 -8.17
N MET A 725 -10.74 -5.77 -7.57
CA MET A 725 -10.94 -6.89 -6.63
C MET A 725 -11.83 -8.03 -7.15
N GLY A 726 -12.49 -7.83 -8.30
CA GLY A 726 -13.42 -8.80 -8.89
C GLY A 726 -14.73 -9.01 -8.10
N VAL A 727 -15.13 -8.03 -7.29
CA VAL A 727 -16.29 -8.10 -6.38
C VAL A 727 -17.44 -7.25 -6.94
N MET A 728 -18.60 -7.86 -7.16
CA MET A 728 -19.77 -7.16 -7.72
C MET A 728 -20.65 -6.54 -6.63
N THR A 729 -21.21 -5.36 -6.92
CA THR A 729 -22.00 -4.55 -5.98
C THR A 729 -23.39 -4.22 -6.53
N SER A 730 -24.29 -3.68 -5.71
CA SER A 730 -25.58 -3.14 -6.17
C SER A 730 -25.43 -2.03 -7.22
N MET A 731 -24.33 -1.27 -7.16
CA MET A 731 -24.02 -0.16 -8.05
C MET A 731 -23.35 -0.61 -9.35
N LEU A 732 -22.49 -1.63 -9.29
CA LEU A 732 -21.84 -2.25 -10.44
C LEU A 732 -21.98 -3.78 -10.32
N PRO A 733 -23.10 -4.35 -10.80
CA PRO A 733 -23.44 -5.75 -10.60
C PRO A 733 -22.87 -6.69 -11.67
N ASN A 734 -22.19 -6.18 -12.70
CA ASN A 734 -21.64 -6.99 -13.79
C ASN A 734 -20.11 -7.02 -13.69
N PRO A 735 -19.45 -8.19 -13.81
CA PRO A 735 -17.99 -8.26 -13.81
C PRO A 735 -17.39 -7.53 -15.01
N ASP A 736 -16.16 -7.01 -14.86
CA ASP A 736 -15.39 -6.53 -16.00
C ASP A 736 -15.03 -7.70 -16.92
N CYS A 737 -15.55 -7.68 -18.14
CA CYS A 737 -15.53 -8.82 -19.04
C CYS A 737 -15.47 -8.33 -20.49
N GLY A 738 -14.37 -8.63 -21.17
CA GLY A 738 -14.20 -8.38 -22.60
C GLY A 738 -15.16 -9.22 -23.44
N SER A 739 -15.56 -8.72 -24.61
CA SER A 739 -16.57 -9.35 -25.49
C SER A 739 -16.23 -10.76 -26.00
N SER A 740 -14.97 -11.18 -25.88
CA SER A 740 -14.46 -12.49 -26.25
C SER A 740 -14.00 -13.32 -25.04
N GLN A 741 -14.14 -12.80 -23.82
CA GLN A 741 -13.87 -13.54 -22.61
C GLN A 741 -15.05 -14.44 -22.25
N THR A 742 -14.73 -15.63 -21.76
CA THR A 742 -15.67 -16.55 -21.13
C THR A 742 -15.27 -16.77 -19.67
N ASN A 743 -16.25 -17.16 -18.85
CA ASN A 743 -16.07 -17.41 -17.41
C ASN A 743 -15.56 -16.20 -16.61
N CYS A 744 -16.24 -15.06 -16.72
CA CYS A 744 -15.97 -13.83 -15.94
C CYS A 744 -16.67 -13.81 -14.55
N GLY A 745 -17.34 -14.89 -14.15
CA GLY A 745 -18.19 -14.93 -12.95
C GLY A 745 -19.65 -14.51 -13.21
N PRO A 746 -20.52 -14.60 -12.19
CA PRO A 746 -21.93 -14.21 -12.26
C PRO A 746 -22.12 -12.69 -12.18
N SER A 747 -23.29 -12.22 -12.61
CA SER A 747 -23.78 -10.88 -12.29
C SER A 747 -24.67 -10.88 -11.04
N GLY A 748 -24.66 -9.79 -10.29
CA GLY A 748 -25.47 -9.57 -9.08
C GLY A 748 -24.66 -8.89 -7.98
N ALA A 749 -25.32 -8.35 -6.95
CA ALA A 749 -24.61 -7.81 -5.79
C ALA A 749 -24.12 -8.97 -4.90
N GLU A 750 -22.81 -9.11 -4.74
CA GLU A 750 -22.21 -10.18 -3.95
C GLU A 750 -22.01 -9.80 -2.48
N ILE A 751 -21.89 -8.50 -2.20
CA ILE A 751 -21.82 -7.94 -0.84
C ILE A 751 -23.08 -7.12 -0.51
N ALA A 752 -23.43 -7.11 0.78
CA ALA A 752 -24.51 -6.28 1.29
C ALA A 752 -24.16 -4.79 1.20
N ASP A 753 -25.15 -3.96 0.86
CA ASP A 753 -25.00 -2.50 0.78
C ASP A 753 -24.48 -1.87 2.07
N GLN A 754 -24.73 -2.47 3.24
CA GLN A 754 -24.19 -1.98 4.50
C GLN A 754 -22.66 -2.00 4.54
N HIS A 755 -22.02 -3.04 3.99
CA HIS A 755 -20.55 -3.15 3.95
C HIS A 755 -19.94 -2.14 2.98
N LEU A 756 -20.57 -1.97 1.81
CA LEU A 756 -20.21 -0.92 0.85
C LEU A 756 -20.37 0.48 1.46
N ASN A 757 -21.51 0.78 2.08
CA ASN A 757 -21.78 2.09 2.70
C ASN A 757 -20.85 2.36 3.89
N ASN A 758 -20.51 1.34 4.70
CA ASN A 758 -19.52 1.45 5.77
C ASN A 758 -18.14 1.78 5.20
N LEU A 759 -17.68 1.10 4.14
CA LEU A 759 -16.41 1.40 3.48
C LEU A 759 -16.38 2.81 2.87
N VAL A 760 -17.49 3.26 2.27
CA VAL A 760 -17.65 4.65 1.81
C VAL A 760 -17.50 5.63 2.97
N LYS A 761 -18.13 5.37 4.13
CA LYS A 761 -17.98 6.21 5.33
C LYS A 761 -16.55 6.20 5.87
N TYR A 762 -15.86 5.07 5.87
CA TYR A 762 -14.44 5.01 6.24
C TYR A 762 -13.60 5.92 5.35
N VAL A 763 -13.66 5.71 4.03
CA VAL A 763 -12.82 6.42 3.06
C VAL A 763 -13.18 7.92 2.98
N ALA A 764 -14.45 8.28 3.02
CA ALA A 764 -14.90 9.67 2.93
C ALA A 764 -14.55 10.51 4.18
N LEU A 765 -14.42 9.88 5.35
CA LEU A 765 -14.25 10.56 6.65
C LEU A 765 -12.83 10.37 7.25
N LEU A 766 -11.86 9.95 6.43
CA LEU A 766 -10.43 10.01 6.75
C LEU A 766 -10.01 11.47 6.94
N GLY A 767 -9.52 11.80 8.14
CA GLY A 767 -9.11 13.16 8.50
C GLY A 767 -7.81 13.57 7.79
N VAL A 768 -7.74 14.83 7.36
CA VAL A 768 -6.54 15.40 6.70
C VAL A 768 -5.62 16.00 7.78
N ARG A 769 -4.33 15.65 7.81
CA ARG A 769 -3.39 16.35 8.70
C ARG A 769 -3.35 17.86 8.37
N PRO A 770 -3.15 18.75 9.36
CA PRO A 770 -2.96 20.17 9.09
C PRO A 770 -1.60 20.39 8.42
N GLN A 771 -1.45 21.55 7.76
CA GLN A 771 -0.16 21.99 7.23
C GLN A 771 0.85 22.03 8.38
N ARG A 772 2.05 21.49 8.16
CA ARG A 772 3.17 21.54 9.12
C ARG A 772 3.90 22.89 8.99
N ASP A 773 4.66 23.27 10.01
CA ASP A 773 5.60 24.41 9.98
C ASP A 773 5.03 25.73 9.41
N TYR A 774 3.74 25.98 9.60
CA TYR A 774 2.98 27.08 8.97
C TYR A 774 3.45 28.49 9.37
N ASN A 775 4.24 28.60 10.45
CA ASN A 775 4.89 29.84 10.90
C ASN A 775 6.34 29.99 10.40
N ASN A 776 6.90 29.01 9.70
CA ASN A 776 8.28 29.05 9.22
C ASN A 776 8.39 29.99 8.00
N ALA A 777 9.31 30.95 8.07
CA ALA A 777 9.53 31.93 7.00
C ALA A 777 9.81 31.28 5.63
N GLN A 778 10.52 30.15 5.59
CA GLN A 778 10.81 29.43 4.34
C GLN A 778 9.55 28.81 3.72
N VAL A 779 8.61 28.32 4.55
CA VAL A 779 7.32 27.78 4.09
C VAL A 779 6.42 28.90 3.55
N ILE A 780 6.43 30.07 4.20
CA ILE A 780 5.69 31.27 3.77
C ILE A 780 6.27 31.81 2.45
N ASN A 781 7.60 31.90 2.33
CA ASN A 781 8.29 32.25 1.09
C ASN A 781 7.99 31.24 -0.02
N GLY A 782 8.04 29.93 0.28
CA GLY A 782 7.78 28.86 -0.67
C GLY A 782 6.38 28.90 -1.25
N ARG A 783 5.36 29.20 -0.43
CA ARG A 783 3.99 29.46 -0.91
C ARG A 783 3.90 30.69 -1.83
N THR A 784 4.67 31.73 -1.54
CA THR A 784 4.75 32.92 -2.39
C THR A 784 5.40 32.58 -3.74
N VAL A 785 6.47 31.78 -3.74
CA VAL A 785 7.13 31.27 -4.96
C VAL A 785 6.16 30.39 -5.76
N PHE A 786 5.44 29.47 -5.12
CA PHE A 786 4.45 28.57 -5.74
C PHE A 786 3.38 29.35 -6.53
N ASN A 787 2.85 30.43 -5.95
CA ASN A 787 1.91 31.31 -6.63
C ASN A 787 2.58 32.06 -7.79
N ASN A 788 3.75 32.64 -7.56
CA ASN A 788 4.44 33.50 -8.54
C ASN A 788 4.93 32.76 -9.79
N ILE A 789 5.24 31.46 -9.70
CA ILE A 789 5.64 30.65 -10.86
C ILE A 789 4.45 29.98 -11.57
N GLY A 790 3.21 30.24 -11.15
CA GLY A 790 2.01 29.76 -11.84
C GLY A 790 1.50 28.37 -11.41
N CYS A 791 2.12 27.68 -10.44
CA CYS A 791 1.61 26.37 -9.98
C CYS A 791 0.15 26.44 -9.49
N ALA A 792 -0.22 27.57 -8.87
CA ALA A 792 -1.55 27.81 -8.32
C ALA A 792 -2.68 27.98 -9.35
N ALA A 793 -2.37 28.02 -10.66
CA ALA A 793 -3.38 28.09 -11.71
C ALA A 793 -4.24 26.80 -11.73
N CYS A 794 -3.59 25.63 -11.77
CA CYS A 794 -4.25 24.33 -11.62
C CYS A 794 -4.35 23.91 -10.15
N HIS A 795 -3.26 24.04 -9.38
CA HIS A 795 -3.20 23.63 -7.96
C HIS A 795 -3.81 24.71 -7.03
N VAL A 796 -5.09 25.01 -7.27
CA VAL A 796 -5.87 26.02 -6.55
C VAL A 796 -5.88 25.74 -5.05
N GLU A 797 -5.32 26.67 -4.26
CA GLU A 797 -5.12 26.50 -2.82
C GLU A 797 -6.38 26.04 -2.10
N SER A 798 -7.49 26.78 -2.23
CA SER A 798 -8.65 26.65 -1.34
C SER A 798 -10.00 26.57 -2.07
N MET A 799 -10.93 25.83 -1.48
CA MET A 799 -12.32 25.71 -1.92
C MET A 799 -13.27 25.62 -0.72
N THR A 800 -14.56 25.87 -0.96
CA THR A 800 -15.62 25.70 0.05
C THR A 800 -16.51 24.53 -0.33
N THR A 801 -16.79 23.63 0.62
CA THR A 801 -17.69 22.50 0.40
C THR A 801 -19.16 22.89 0.55
N SER A 802 -20.04 22.10 -0.08
CA SER A 802 -21.47 22.31 -0.15
C SER A 802 -22.16 22.19 1.22
N ALA A 803 -23.20 22.99 1.43
CA ALA A 803 -24.12 22.84 2.56
C ALA A 803 -25.08 21.62 2.40
N PHE A 804 -25.01 20.89 1.28
CA PHE A 804 -25.93 19.81 0.94
C PHE A 804 -25.32 18.40 0.99
N HIS A 805 -24.05 18.26 1.36
CA HIS A 805 -23.43 16.95 1.49
C HIS A 805 -24.13 16.12 2.59
N PRO A 806 -24.43 14.81 2.39
CA PRO A 806 -25.13 13.98 3.37
C PRO A 806 -24.45 13.95 4.74
N PHE A 807 -23.15 13.67 4.78
CA PHE A 807 -22.35 13.64 6.01
C PHE A 807 -22.10 15.06 6.53
N ALA A 808 -22.33 15.27 7.82
CA ALA A 808 -22.29 16.59 8.46
C ALA A 808 -20.88 17.17 8.58
N GLU A 809 -19.89 16.29 8.72
CA GLU A 809 -18.45 16.56 8.81
C GLU A 809 -17.95 17.35 7.59
N LEU A 810 -18.49 17.02 6.42
CA LEU A 810 -18.00 17.48 5.12
C LEU A 810 -18.76 18.72 4.62
N ARG A 811 -19.76 19.22 5.36
CA ARG A 811 -20.57 20.38 4.96
C ARG A 811 -19.90 21.71 5.32
N SER A 812 -20.02 22.69 4.42
CA SER A 812 -19.65 24.09 4.62
C SER A 812 -18.20 24.32 5.12
N GLN A 813 -17.28 23.43 4.75
CA GLN A 813 -15.87 23.47 5.13
C GLN A 813 -15.09 24.37 4.18
N THR A 814 -14.23 25.24 4.70
CA THR A 814 -13.15 25.87 3.90
C THR A 814 -11.93 24.96 3.95
N ILE A 815 -11.67 24.28 2.84
CA ILE A 815 -10.61 23.28 2.68
C ILE A 815 -9.45 23.84 1.85
N ARG A 816 -8.26 23.23 1.97
CA ARG A 816 -7.07 23.58 1.17
C ARG A 816 -6.46 22.37 0.48
N PRO A 817 -7.07 21.86 -0.61
CA PRO A 817 -6.61 20.66 -1.28
C PRO A 817 -5.51 20.91 -2.32
N TYR A 818 -5.27 22.18 -2.74
CA TYR A 818 -4.33 22.52 -3.82
C TYR A 818 -4.64 21.79 -5.14
N THR A 819 -5.88 21.94 -5.62
CA THR A 819 -6.38 21.35 -6.88
C THR A 819 -7.68 22.04 -7.31
N ASP A 820 -7.88 22.18 -8.62
CA ASP A 820 -9.14 22.56 -9.26
C ASP A 820 -10.05 21.38 -9.62
N LEU A 821 -9.53 20.14 -9.55
CA LEU A 821 -10.13 18.90 -10.03
C LEU A 821 -10.42 18.84 -11.54
N LEU A 822 -9.84 19.73 -12.34
CA LEU A 822 -9.97 19.75 -13.80
C LEU A 822 -8.94 18.83 -14.47
N LEU A 823 -9.19 18.49 -15.73
CA LEU A 823 -8.26 17.83 -16.64
C LEU A 823 -7.37 18.87 -17.32
N HIS A 824 -6.07 18.56 -17.44
CA HIS A 824 -5.07 19.36 -18.16
C HIS A 824 -4.18 18.45 -19.01
N ASP A 825 -3.84 18.88 -20.22
CA ASP A 825 -2.83 18.24 -21.06
C ASP A 825 -1.43 18.48 -20.45
N MET A 826 -0.82 17.41 -19.92
CA MET A 826 0.51 17.45 -19.31
C MET A 826 1.64 17.14 -20.30
N GLY A 827 1.34 17.15 -21.59
CA GLY A 827 2.25 16.97 -22.70
C GLY A 827 2.62 15.50 -22.99
N PRO A 828 3.28 15.25 -24.14
CA PRO A 828 3.63 13.90 -24.60
C PRO A 828 4.59 13.16 -23.65
N GLY A 829 5.33 13.89 -22.80
CA GLY A 829 6.17 13.29 -21.78
C GLY A 829 5.39 12.51 -20.72
N LEU A 830 4.16 12.94 -20.40
CA LEU A 830 3.28 12.30 -19.42
C LEU A 830 2.06 11.62 -20.07
N ALA A 831 1.98 11.55 -21.39
CA ALA A 831 0.90 10.86 -22.07
C ALA A 831 1.02 9.33 -21.94
N ASP A 832 -0.11 8.69 -21.66
CA ASP A 832 -0.32 7.28 -22.00
C ASP A 832 -0.98 7.16 -23.40
N ASN A 833 -1.22 5.93 -23.87
CA ASN A 833 -1.91 5.70 -25.14
C ASN A 833 -3.39 5.29 -24.97
N LEU A 834 -4.00 5.52 -23.81
CA LEU A 834 -5.38 5.16 -23.49
C LEU A 834 -6.15 6.34 -22.86
N GLY A 835 -7.04 6.94 -23.67
CA GLY A 835 -8.03 7.89 -23.18
C GLY A 835 -9.05 7.26 -22.24
N GLU A 836 -9.73 8.07 -21.44
CA GLU A 836 -10.79 7.62 -20.54
C GLU A 836 -11.92 8.65 -20.45
N GLY A 837 -13.15 8.22 -20.76
CA GLY A 837 -14.27 9.13 -20.93
C GLY A 837 -14.00 10.10 -22.09
N GLN A 838 -13.99 11.40 -21.81
CA GLN A 838 -13.62 12.43 -22.77
C GLN A 838 -12.14 12.83 -22.71
N ALA A 839 -11.36 12.33 -21.74
CA ALA A 839 -9.94 12.65 -21.57
C ALA A 839 -9.07 11.89 -22.57
N SER A 840 -8.11 12.59 -23.18
CA SER A 840 -7.09 12.03 -24.05
C SER A 840 -6.03 11.19 -23.30
N GLY A 841 -5.02 10.71 -24.02
CA GLY A 841 -3.85 10.06 -23.43
C GLY A 841 -3.00 10.98 -22.55
N ALA A 842 -2.94 12.27 -22.88
CA ALA A 842 -2.10 13.28 -22.22
C ALA A 842 -2.82 14.07 -21.11
N GLU A 843 -4.15 14.00 -21.05
CA GLU A 843 -4.95 14.70 -20.06
C GLU A 843 -5.00 13.97 -18.72
N TRP A 844 -4.69 14.72 -17.65
CA TRP A 844 -4.70 14.23 -16.28
C TRP A 844 -5.45 15.19 -15.36
N ARG A 845 -6.15 14.63 -14.36
CA ARG A 845 -6.83 15.40 -13.33
C ARG A 845 -5.81 15.97 -12.33
N THR A 846 -5.86 17.27 -12.06
CA THR A 846 -5.00 17.92 -11.04
C THR A 846 -5.06 17.18 -9.70
N ALA A 847 -3.95 16.60 -9.25
CA ALA A 847 -3.92 15.90 -7.97
C ALA A 847 -3.97 16.88 -6.78
N PRO A 848 -4.72 16.60 -5.71
CA PRO A 848 -4.60 17.37 -4.47
C PRO A 848 -3.19 17.20 -3.88
N LEU A 849 -2.62 18.27 -3.31
CA LEU A 849 -1.27 18.26 -2.73
C LEU A 849 -1.25 18.09 -1.20
N TRP A 850 -2.40 17.99 -0.53
CA TRP A 850 -2.41 17.68 0.90
C TRP A 850 -1.77 16.30 1.19
N GLY A 851 -1.05 16.19 2.29
CA GLY A 851 -0.28 15.00 2.66
C GLY A 851 0.92 14.70 1.77
N LEU A 852 1.27 15.54 0.77
CA LEU A 852 2.39 15.31 -0.13
C LEU A 852 3.70 15.11 0.65
N GLY A 853 3.92 15.92 1.69
CA GLY A 853 5.12 15.87 2.53
C GLY A 853 5.21 14.67 3.48
N VAL A 854 4.14 13.90 3.66
CA VAL A 854 4.10 12.67 4.48
C VAL A 854 3.85 11.40 3.66
N SER A 855 3.53 11.51 2.37
CA SER A 855 3.23 10.35 1.51
C SER A 855 4.36 9.31 1.48
N ALA A 856 5.62 9.76 1.59
CA ALA A 856 6.78 8.88 1.70
C ALA A 856 6.84 8.13 3.04
N CYS A 857 6.49 8.78 4.15
CA CYS A 857 6.44 8.15 5.48
C CYS A 857 5.31 7.10 5.53
N VAL A 858 4.14 7.40 4.98
CA VAL A 858 3.00 6.46 4.94
C VAL A 858 3.32 5.20 4.13
N THR A 859 3.86 5.37 2.91
CA THR A 859 4.14 4.27 1.96
C THR A 859 5.47 3.54 2.24
N GLY A 860 6.47 4.27 2.73
CA GLY A 860 7.84 3.78 2.95
C GLY A 860 8.17 3.42 4.40
N GLY A 861 7.42 3.92 5.37
CA GLY A 861 7.80 3.93 6.79
C GLY A 861 8.79 5.06 7.12
N VAL A 862 9.35 5.02 8.33
CA VAL A 862 10.38 5.95 8.80
C VAL A 862 11.67 5.23 9.23
N THR A 863 12.82 5.87 9.04
CA THR A 863 14.14 5.31 9.38
C THR A 863 14.54 5.69 10.80
N GLY A 864 15.05 4.72 11.56
CA GLY A 864 15.62 4.96 12.87
C GLY A 864 15.61 3.74 13.79
N GLN A 865 16.38 3.80 14.88
CA GLN A 865 16.51 2.73 15.89
C GLN A 865 15.40 2.82 16.96
N PRO A 866 14.34 2.00 16.94
CA PRO A 866 13.24 2.15 17.90
C PRO A 866 13.73 2.19 19.36
N GLY A 867 13.38 3.25 20.11
CA GLY A 867 13.71 3.42 21.53
C GLY A 867 14.88 4.35 21.88
N GLY A 868 15.60 4.94 20.91
CA GLY A 868 16.52 6.06 21.18
C GLY A 868 15.84 7.44 21.19
N VAL A 869 16.38 8.40 21.96
CA VAL A 869 15.85 9.78 21.96
C VAL A 869 16.47 10.59 20.80
N PRO A 870 15.71 11.34 19.98
CA PRO A 870 14.26 11.36 19.76
C PRO A 870 13.92 10.75 18.38
N PHE A 871 13.47 9.49 18.31
CA PHE A 871 13.04 8.91 17.03
C PHE A 871 11.72 9.46 16.52
N GLY A 872 11.78 10.30 15.49
CA GLY A 872 10.62 10.75 14.71
C GLY A 872 9.52 11.42 15.55
N VAL A 873 9.86 11.95 16.73
CA VAL A 873 8.87 12.61 17.57
C VAL A 873 8.61 14.03 17.07
N ASP A 874 7.34 14.44 17.18
CA ASP A 874 6.88 15.81 17.04
C ASP A 874 7.09 16.44 15.64
N GLY A 875 7.26 15.64 14.59
CA GLY A 875 7.40 16.10 13.20
C GLY A 875 8.83 16.08 12.62
N ASN A 876 9.79 15.43 13.30
CA ASN A 876 11.21 15.35 12.88
C ASN A 876 11.52 14.07 12.09
N GLU A 877 10.59 13.57 11.28
CA GLU A 877 10.63 12.19 10.81
C GLU A 877 11.38 12.04 9.49
N VAL A 878 12.34 11.11 9.45
CA VAL A 878 13.04 10.75 8.22
C VAL A 878 12.24 9.65 7.53
N CYS A 879 11.41 10.01 6.54
CA CYS A 879 10.71 9.02 5.72
C CYS A 879 11.71 8.15 4.94
N VAL A 880 11.57 6.82 4.99
CA VAL A 880 12.43 5.89 4.23
C VAL A 880 12.11 6.01 2.73
N PRO A 881 13.10 5.97 1.83
CA PRO A 881 12.87 6.14 0.39
C PRO A 881 11.97 5.06 -0.25
N LYS A 882 10.66 5.33 -0.29
CA LYS A 882 9.70 4.77 -1.26
C LYS A 882 8.80 5.85 -1.89
N ALA A 883 9.28 7.09 -1.91
CA ALA A 883 8.57 8.20 -2.56
C ALA A 883 8.42 7.93 -4.06
N SER A 884 7.19 7.96 -4.56
CA SER A 884 6.88 7.84 -5.98
C SER A 884 5.67 8.71 -6.31
N TYR A 885 5.81 9.53 -7.34
CA TYR A 885 4.84 10.56 -7.72
C TYR A 885 4.37 10.38 -9.16
N LEU A 886 3.33 11.15 -9.52
CA LEU A 886 2.60 11.07 -10.80
C LEU A 886 1.73 9.79 -10.89
N HIS A 887 1.22 9.50 -12.09
CA HIS A 887 0.27 8.40 -12.31
C HIS A 887 0.95 7.02 -12.34
N ASP A 888 2.22 6.96 -12.72
CA ASP A 888 3.02 5.75 -12.91
C ASP A 888 4.26 5.71 -12.02
N GLY A 889 4.30 6.49 -10.94
CA GLY A 889 5.36 6.47 -9.93
C GLY A 889 6.77 6.79 -10.46
N ARG A 890 6.90 7.31 -11.69
CA ARG A 890 8.19 7.50 -12.36
C ARG A 890 9.12 8.46 -11.62
N ALA A 891 8.54 9.50 -11.01
CA ALA A 891 9.26 10.55 -10.31
C ALA A 891 9.60 10.11 -8.87
N ARG A 892 10.89 10.10 -8.54
CA ARG A 892 11.46 9.71 -7.24
C ARG A 892 11.34 10.81 -6.19
N THR A 893 11.24 12.07 -6.61
CA THR A 893 11.19 13.25 -5.73
C THR A 893 10.10 14.23 -6.17
N ILE A 894 9.74 15.17 -5.28
CA ILE A 894 8.83 16.29 -5.61
C ILE A 894 9.45 17.15 -6.73
N GLU A 895 10.77 17.35 -6.72
CA GLU A 895 11.49 18.06 -7.78
C GLU A 895 11.39 17.34 -9.12
N GLU A 896 11.61 16.02 -9.18
CA GLU A 896 11.41 15.26 -10.40
C GLU A 896 9.96 15.35 -10.90
N ALA A 897 8.98 15.35 -9.99
CA ALA A 897 7.58 15.52 -10.36
C ALA A 897 7.32 16.89 -11.02
N ILE A 898 7.88 17.98 -10.46
CA ILE A 898 7.84 19.32 -11.08
C ILE A 898 8.52 19.31 -12.46
N LEU A 899 9.71 18.73 -12.56
CA LEU A 899 10.47 18.65 -13.82
C LEU A 899 9.80 17.77 -14.89
N TRP A 900 8.86 16.89 -14.51
CA TRP A 900 8.04 16.13 -15.44
C TRP A 900 6.86 16.88 -16.05
N HIS A 901 6.47 18.05 -15.52
CA HIS A 901 5.36 18.83 -16.07
C HIS A 901 5.69 19.30 -17.51
N GLY A 902 4.86 18.90 -18.47
CA GLY A 902 4.84 19.44 -19.83
C GLY A 902 3.46 20.01 -20.16
N GLY A 903 3.20 20.26 -21.45
CA GLY A 903 1.92 20.79 -21.90
C GLY A 903 1.57 22.10 -21.19
N GLU A 904 0.37 22.19 -20.62
CA GLU A 904 -0.12 23.33 -19.84
C GLU A 904 0.79 23.63 -18.62
N GLY A 905 1.38 22.59 -18.00
CA GLY A 905 2.31 22.72 -16.89
C GLY A 905 3.72 23.19 -17.26
N GLN A 906 4.03 23.34 -18.56
CA GLN A 906 5.39 23.67 -19.05
C GLN A 906 5.89 25.03 -18.57
N ASN A 907 4.99 26.03 -18.47
CA ASN A 907 5.34 27.38 -17.99
C ASN A 907 5.77 27.35 -16.52
N ALA A 908 5.05 26.63 -15.66
CA ALA A 908 5.38 26.49 -14.25
C ALA A 908 6.70 25.73 -14.02
N LYS A 909 6.97 24.69 -14.81
CA LYS A 909 8.27 24.01 -14.84
C LYS A 909 9.41 24.95 -15.23
N ASN A 910 9.23 25.76 -16.28
CA ASN A 910 10.24 26.72 -16.72
C ASN A 910 10.50 27.78 -15.64
N GLY A 911 9.44 28.26 -14.97
CA GLY A 911 9.52 29.12 -13.79
C GLY A 911 10.35 28.48 -12.68
N TYR A 912 10.07 27.21 -12.32
CA TYR A 912 10.86 26.46 -11.35
C TYR A 912 12.34 26.37 -11.74
N VAL A 913 12.65 25.99 -12.98
CA VAL A 913 14.04 25.84 -13.45
C VAL A 913 14.82 27.14 -13.29
N ALA A 914 14.20 28.29 -13.58
CA ALA A 914 14.80 29.62 -13.46
C ALA A 914 14.99 30.14 -12.01
N LEU A 915 14.40 29.49 -11.00
CA LEU A 915 14.57 29.88 -9.60
C LEU A 915 16.02 29.69 -9.10
N SER A 916 16.44 30.57 -8.20
CA SER A 916 17.66 30.38 -7.40
C SER A 916 17.55 29.16 -6.49
N ALA A 917 18.69 28.59 -6.07
CA ALA A 917 18.73 27.43 -5.17
C ALA A 917 17.94 27.66 -3.86
N SER A 918 17.99 28.86 -3.28
CA SER A 918 17.22 29.20 -2.08
C SER A 918 15.71 29.20 -2.33
N GLN A 919 15.25 29.73 -3.48
CA GLN A 919 13.83 29.75 -3.83
C GLN A 919 13.31 28.35 -4.14
N LYS A 920 14.12 27.48 -4.77
CA LYS A 920 13.81 26.06 -4.95
C LYS A 920 13.66 25.36 -3.61
N GLN A 921 14.59 25.60 -2.67
CA GLN A 921 14.51 25.02 -1.33
C GLN A 921 13.27 25.52 -0.56
N ASP A 922 12.97 26.81 -0.59
CA ASP A 922 11.78 27.37 0.07
C ASP A 922 10.49 26.77 -0.52
N LEU A 923 10.38 26.66 -1.85
CA LEU A 923 9.25 25.99 -2.52
C LEU A 923 9.13 24.51 -2.12
N LEU A 924 10.23 23.76 -2.12
CA LEU A 924 10.22 22.36 -1.71
C LEU A 924 9.84 22.20 -0.24
N ARG A 925 10.28 23.09 0.66
CA ARG A 925 9.85 23.13 2.07
C ARG A 925 8.36 23.42 2.19
N PHE A 926 7.82 24.33 1.40
CA PHE A 926 6.38 24.56 1.34
C PHE A 926 5.62 23.28 0.90
N LEU A 927 6.04 22.63 -0.18
CA LEU A 927 5.41 21.39 -0.66
C LEU A 927 5.56 20.21 0.33
N GLN A 928 6.67 20.16 1.08
CA GLN A 928 6.89 19.21 2.19
C GLN A 928 6.06 19.54 3.44
N SER A 929 5.56 20.77 3.57
CA SER A 929 4.69 21.16 4.68
C SER A 929 3.24 20.71 4.51
N LEU A 930 2.83 20.36 3.28
CA LEU A 930 1.46 19.96 2.91
C LEU A 930 1.14 18.49 3.24
#